data_AF-A0A2N8SXR6-F1
#
_entry.id   AF-A0A2N8SXR6-F1
#
_cell.length_a   1.000
_cell.length_b   1.000
_cell.length_c   1.000
_cell.angle_alpha   90.00
_cell.angle_beta   90.00
_cell.angle_gamma   90.00
#
_symmetry.space_group_name_H-M   'P 1'
#
loop_
_entity.id
_entity.type
_entity.pdbx_description
1 polymer ?
#
loop_
_entity_poly.entity_id
_entity_poly.type
_entity_poly.pdbx_seq_one_letter_code
_entity_poly.pdbx_strand_id
1 'polypeptide(L)'
;MSELKDQSIEQGTRKRADYNNARRARLALSIDRSDGGQLQIVVETDMRSHEEEPEIQQNTFLAVVPLARLPGHDRYDEAPKGALPRPGRIYIFQNGRLWRELACDGKGDLSDVDVAHWRHIAAQGEPADDRPPVGKPLALTLVPMLLQGRFVGDQYRMAYSEMAWTWEYIAWLEADSSRVGNRCQSVAPAWSAAIVGGERWKPTQAMPVVVIDRQAEGLRARDFNVESTLADPAVFTPSFTAFAETEWVIKLQCAQEQLAAFQQGERPHPLPELEAGPDMLVEKKLRGYPKLVGFMLEDPQFALRHATAQARLAEAYLLSLNALVAHRPNGRYAQVVYSTVMRSGDNPLAKFRDLIDQPALLEAVFEDERKAAREHLERTLERLLALFERRLESVAADWLFSHDERLLEPYAWLTEALDALNKTPSQCDALCHTPTSRELEARIDRLVQSLLQATHPLTRRMLVGVDGELPEAVERLQALSVQTREPDPARMGLSTLLQAASLDTPATDALGVSKNMTALVGDFMDLFATAVGTQLNRVGASLVNIELHRLFAPAFGVFERLSPSWKGLTLVSRADANTQGLVILGVEGAGLSHGLTAEERRTLTRRNYRYATLHDKAGNPIGSTSPRHAQRQLPNLGRITVIAAPADHPQVHKLSAWKLQANRTIQATLETPAVPLVAVVCALFNLHAQRIGMKELKTEGSEGIFRYHAGELSAGTELIVALGNLSKPILGAENGLAGR
;
A
#
# COMPACT_ATOMS: atom_id res chain seq x y z
N MET A 1 17.99 48.97 -1.54
CA MET A 1 18.78 47.72 -1.62
C MET A 1 20.07 48.06 -2.32
N SER A 2 21.21 47.59 -1.83
CA SER A 2 22.47 47.70 -2.57
C SER A 2 22.56 46.51 -3.53
N GLU A 3 22.85 46.78 -4.80
CA GLU A 3 23.00 45.75 -5.81
C GLU A 3 24.34 45.02 -5.61
N LEU A 4 24.31 43.68 -5.66
CA LEU A 4 25.51 42.86 -5.60
C LEU A 4 26.07 42.68 -7.02
N LYS A 5 27.36 42.93 -7.20
CA LYS A 5 28.09 42.65 -8.44
C LYS A 5 28.59 41.23 -8.45
N ASP A 6 28.37 40.53 -9.57
CA ASP A 6 28.76 39.14 -9.75
C ASP A 6 30.19 39.03 -10.30
N GLN A 7 30.98 38.14 -9.70
CA GLN A 7 32.33 37.78 -10.11
C GLN A 7 32.48 36.25 -10.08
N SER A 8 32.76 35.65 -11.23
CA SER A 8 33.04 34.21 -11.29
C SER A 8 34.40 33.88 -10.67
N ILE A 9 34.43 32.84 -9.84
CA ILE A 9 35.63 32.23 -9.24
C ILE A 9 35.56 30.71 -9.43
N GLU A 10 36.65 29.99 -9.15
CA GLU A 10 36.70 28.52 -9.32
C GLU A 10 35.61 27.81 -8.51
N GLN A 11 35.32 28.30 -7.30
CA GLN A 11 34.36 27.71 -6.38
C GLN A 11 32.89 28.09 -6.70
N GLY A 12 32.63 29.00 -7.65
CA GLY A 12 31.28 29.47 -7.98
C GLY A 12 31.21 30.97 -8.29
N THR A 13 30.11 31.63 -7.91
CA THR A 13 29.93 33.08 -8.12
C THR A 13 30.09 33.84 -6.82
N ARG A 14 31.09 34.71 -6.75
CA ARG A 14 31.25 35.69 -5.68
C ARG A 14 30.34 36.89 -5.95
N LYS A 15 29.59 37.31 -4.93
CA LYS A 15 28.71 38.48 -4.99
C LYS A 15 29.24 39.59 -4.08
N ARG A 16 29.56 40.75 -4.65
CA ARG A 16 30.20 41.88 -3.94
C ARG A 16 29.29 43.10 -3.85
N ALA A 17 29.26 43.76 -2.70
CA ALA A 17 28.78 45.13 -2.57
C ALA A 17 29.71 45.94 -1.67
N ASP A 18 29.94 47.21 -2.03
CA ASP A 18 30.78 48.11 -1.24
C ASP A 18 29.95 48.66 -0.07
N TYR A 19 30.21 48.16 1.15
CA TYR A 19 29.55 48.61 2.38
C TYR A 19 30.55 49.28 3.33
N ASN A 20 30.08 50.28 4.07
CA ASN A 20 30.79 50.79 5.24
C ASN A 20 30.57 49.83 6.42
N ASN A 21 31.66 49.32 7.01
CA ASN A 21 31.68 48.28 8.06
C ASN A 21 30.86 48.60 9.33
N ALA A 22 30.39 49.83 9.52
CA ALA A 22 29.66 50.25 10.72
C ALA A 22 28.16 49.87 10.74
N ARG A 23 27.52 49.59 9.59
CA ARG A 23 26.06 49.35 9.53
C ARG A 23 25.72 47.87 9.51
N ARG A 24 24.90 47.42 10.47
CA ARG A 24 24.26 46.09 10.45
C ARG A 24 23.20 46.05 9.34
N ALA A 25 23.15 44.96 8.59
CA ALA A 25 22.22 44.77 7.48
C ALA A 25 21.47 43.45 7.57
N ARG A 26 20.36 43.31 6.83
CA ARG A 26 19.63 42.05 6.65
C ARG A 26 20.13 41.37 5.37
N LEU A 27 20.45 40.08 5.47
CA LEU A 27 20.72 39.25 4.29
C LEU A 27 19.44 38.52 3.89
N ALA A 28 19.08 38.63 2.61
CA ALA A 28 17.91 37.98 2.04
C ALA A 28 18.23 37.45 0.64
N LEU A 29 17.57 36.36 0.26
CA LEU A 29 17.49 35.93 -1.13
C LEU A 29 16.41 36.75 -1.82
N SER A 30 16.76 37.35 -2.95
CA SER A 30 15.83 38.09 -3.79
C SER A 30 15.45 37.21 -4.98
N ILE A 31 14.23 36.68 -4.96
CA ILE A 31 13.70 35.82 -6.02
C ILE A 31 12.74 36.64 -6.88
N ASP A 32 12.93 36.63 -8.19
CA ASP A 32 11.98 37.26 -9.10
C ASP A 32 10.61 36.60 -9.00
N ARG A 33 9.56 37.41 -9.00
CA ARG A 33 8.19 36.91 -9.04
C ARG A 33 7.67 36.81 -10.47
N SER A 34 6.76 35.86 -10.70
CA SER A 34 6.07 35.67 -11.98
C SER A 34 5.02 36.75 -12.25
N ASP A 35 4.44 37.35 -11.21
CA ASP A 35 3.48 38.45 -11.27
C ASP A 35 4.14 39.86 -11.26
N GLY A 36 5.48 39.90 -11.28
CA GLY A 36 6.25 41.14 -11.21
C GLY A 36 6.72 41.48 -9.80
N GLY A 37 7.90 42.10 -9.71
CA GLY A 37 8.55 42.40 -8.44
C GLY A 37 9.44 41.27 -7.92
N GLN A 38 9.79 41.34 -6.63
CA GLN A 38 10.77 40.43 -5.99
C GLN A 38 10.23 39.91 -4.65
N LEU A 39 10.34 38.60 -4.46
CA LEU A 39 10.12 37.92 -3.18
C LEU A 39 11.41 37.96 -2.36
N GLN A 40 11.32 38.45 -1.13
CA GLN A 40 12.46 38.59 -0.22
C GLN A 40 12.43 37.52 0.87
N ILE A 41 13.31 36.52 0.76
CA ILE A 41 13.42 35.42 1.73
C ILE A 41 14.55 35.74 2.71
N VAL A 42 14.21 35.97 3.97
CA VAL A 42 15.20 36.33 5.01
C VAL A 42 16.10 35.16 5.29
N VAL A 43 17.42 35.38 5.26
CA VAL A 43 18.40 34.37 5.64
C VAL A 43 18.90 34.62 7.05
N GLU A 44 19.34 35.85 7.31
CA GLU A 44 19.89 36.24 8.60
C GLU A 44 19.75 37.76 8.80
N THR A 45 19.63 38.16 10.06
CA THR A 45 19.58 39.56 10.49
C THR A 45 20.93 39.96 11.12
N ASP A 46 21.19 41.25 11.26
CA ASP A 46 22.43 41.75 11.88
C ASP A 46 23.74 41.31 11.20
N MET A 47 23.72 41.22 9.88
CA MET A 47 24.88 40.89 9.06
C MET A 47 25.90 42.02 9.01
N ARG A 48 27.17 41.64 9.04
CA ARG A 48 28.33 42.53 8.97
C ARG A 48 29.14 42.25 7.70
N SER A 49 29.79 43.29 7.19
CA SER A 49 30.83 43.15 6.18
C SER A 49 32.02 42.35 6.74
N HIS A 50 32.69 41.60 5.87
CA HIS A 50 33.89 40.84 6.16
C HIS A 50 34.90 41.02 5.03
N GLU A 51 36.17 40.72 5.30
CA GLU A 51 37.21 40.70 4.28
C GLU A 51 36.99 39.53 3.32
N GLU A 52 37.38 39.74 2.06
CA GLU A 52 37.25 38.71 1.03
C GLU A 52 38.27 37.59 1.26
N GLU A 53 37.81 36.35 1.25
CA GLU A 53 38.67 35.18 1.36
C GLU A 53 39.15 34.73 -0.04
N PRO A 54 40.31 34.06 -0.16
CA PRO A 54 40.80 33.60 -1.45
C PRO A 54 39.91 32.52 -2.08
N GLU A 55 39.37 31.60 -1.26
CA GLU A 55 38.55 30.48 -1.72
C GLU A 55 37.09 30.62 -1.24
N ILE A 56 36.80 30.13 -0.03
CA ILE A 56 35.45 30.05 0.54
C ILE A 56 35.17 31.30 1.38
N GLN A 57 34.12 32.04 1.02
CA GLN A 57 33.72 33.25 1.74
C GLN A 57 33.03 32.93 3.07
N GLN A 58 33.09 33.87 4.02
CA GLN A 58 32.42 33.73 5.32
C GLN A 58 30.90 33.59 5.21
N ASN A 59 30.30 34.14 4.15
CA ASN A 59 28.90 33.91 3.77
C ASN A 59 28.85 33.07 2.49
N THR A 60 28.52 31.79 2.61
CA THR A 60 28.51 30.84 1.49
C THR A 60 27.16 30.12 1.40
N PHE A 61 26.58 30.13 0.20
CA PHE A 61 25.37 29.39 -0.15
C PHE A 61 25.75 28.26 -1.09
N LEU A 62 25.19 27.08 -0.85
CA LEU A 62 25.36 25.93 -1.71
C LEU A 62 24.16 25.82 -2.65
N ALA A 63 24.44 25.61 -3.93
CA ALA A 63 23.43 25.23 -4.91
C ALA A 63 23.10 23.75 -4.75
N VAL A 64 21.81 23.46 -4.58
CA VAL A 64 21.29 22.10 -4.36
C VAL A 64 20.17 21.83 -5.35
N VAL A 65 20.24 20.68 -6.02
CA VAL A 65 19.13 20.10 -6.77
C VAL A 65 18.45 19.09 -5.86
N PRO A 66 17.20 19.33 -5.39
CA PRO A 66 16.45 18.31 -4.67
C PRO A 66 16.17 17.13 -5.61
N LEU A 67 16.44 15.92 -5.15
CA LEU A 67 16.12 14.67 -5.83
C LEU A 67 15.16 13.86 -4.95
N ALA A 68 14.37 12.96 -5.53
CA ALA A 68 13.60 11.96 -4.82
C ALA A 68 14.31 10.61 -4.89
N ARG A 69 14.48 9.97 -3.74
CA ARG A 69 15.16 8.67 -3.60
C ARG A 69 14.31 7.56 -4.22
N LEU A 70 14.96 6.69 -4.99
CA LEU A 70 14.32 5.54 -5.62
C LEU A 70 14.48 4.28 -4.75
N PRO A 71 13.49 3.36 -4.75
CA PRO A 71 13.57 2.11 -4.01
C PRO A 71 14.51 1.10 -4.69
N GLY A 72 14.95 0.08 -3.95
CA GLY A 72 15.72 -1.05 -4.50
C GLY A 72 17.22 -1.00 -4.23
N HIS A 73 17.73 0.14 -3.76
CA HIS A 73 19.14 0.34 -3.39
C HIS A 73 19.30 0.72 -1.91
N ASP A 74 18.68 -0.08 -1.04
CA ASP A 74 18.54 0.22 0.40
C ASP A 74 19.57 -0.50 1.28
N ARG A 75 20.44 -1.33 0.66
CA ARG A 75 21.52 -2.02 1.37
C ARG A 75 22.55 -1.02 1.89
N TYR A 76 23.10 -1.29 3.08
CA TYR A 76 24.06 -0.40 3.74
C TYR A 76 25.34 -0.16 2.91
N ASP A 77 25.79 -1.20 2.20
CA ASP A 77 26.99 -1.21 1.36
C ASP A 77 26.75 -0.68 -0.08
N GLU A 78 25.51 -0.32 -0.40
CA GLU A 78 25.10 0.13 -1.73
C GLU A 78 24.84 1.64 -1.75
N ALA A 79 25.20 2.29 -2.87
CA ALA A 79 24.93 3.71 -3.06
C ALA A 79 23.46 3.93 -3.43
N PRO A 80 22.74 4.84 -2.74
CA PRO A 80 21.35 5.14 -3.10
C PRO A 80 21.26 5.78 -4.49
N LYS A 81 20.10 5.61 -5.12
CA LYS A 81 19.75 6.23 -6.40
C LYS A 81 18.64 7.26 -6.20
N GLY A 82 18.63 8.28 -7.04
CA GLY A 82 17.62 9.34 -7.00
C GLY A 82 17.25 9.82 -8.40
N ALA A 83 16.00 10.26 -8.52
CA ALA A 83 15.43 10.88 -9.72
C ALA A 83 14.94 12.30 -9.39
N LEU A 84 14.44 13.03 -10.39
CA LEU A 84 13.76 14.30 -10.14
C LEU A 84 12.53 14.09 -9.24
N PRO A 85 12.16 15.03 -8.36
CA PRO A 85 10.89 14.96 -7.66
C PRO A 85 9.71 14.96 -8.64
N ARG A 86 8.66 14.19 -8.35
CA ARG A 86 7.38 14.30 -9.08
C ARG A 86 6.68 15.63 -8.74
N PRO A 87 5.61 16.02 -9.45
CA PRO A 87 4.82 17.19 -9.06
C PRO A 87 4.47 17.13 -7.56
N GLY A 88 4.62 18.25 -6.87
CA GLY A 88 4.53 18.28 -5.41
C GLY A 88 5.22 19.48 -4.79
N ARG A 89 5.76 19.32 -3.58
CA ARG A 89 6.40 20.38 -2.79
C ARG A 89 7.73 19.94 -2.17
N ILE A 90 8.66 20.88 -2.12
CA ILE A 90 9.87 20.78 -1.29
C ILE A 90 9.74 21.77 -0.15
N TYR A 91 9.92 21.27 1.07
CA TYR A 91 9.91 22.05 2.29
C TYR A 91 11.32 22.20 2.82
N ILE A 92 11.72 23.41 3.16
CA ILE A 92 12.99 23.71 3.80
C ILE A 92 12.72 24.40 5.14
N PHE A 93 13.16 23.77 6.22
CA PHE A 93 13.06 24.29 7.57
C PHE A 93 14.41 24.86 8.01
N GLN A 94 14.38 25.98 8.73
CA GLN A 94 15.52 26.58 9.42
C GLN A 94 15.21 26.59 10.92
N ASN A 95 16.05 25.92 11.72
CA ASN A 95 15.88 25.85 13.19
C ASN A 95 14.47 25.41 13.63
N GLY A 96 13.91 24.40 12.95
CA GLY A 96 12.57 23.87 13.25
C GLY A 96 11.41 24.71 12.73
N ARG A 97 11.66 25.81 12.02
CA ARG A 97 10.62 26.66 11.43
C ARG A 97 10.65 26.63 9.91
N LEU A 98 9.50 26.59 9.25
CA LEU A 98 9.39 26.60 7.79
C LEU A 98 9.99 27.91 7.25
N TRP A 99 11.05 27.74 6.46
CA TRP A 99 11.81 28.83 5.86
C TRP A 99 11.43 29.03 4.39
N ARG A 100 11.30 27.93 3.63
CA ARG A 100 10.88 27.97 2.22
C ARG A 100 9.97 26.80 1.87
N GLU A 101 9.02 27.08 1.00
CA GLU A 101 8.19 26.08 0.33
C GLU A 101 8.34 26.31 -1.18
N LEU A 102 8.69 25.25 -1.91
CA LEU A 102 8.91 25.27 -3.35
C LEU A 102 7.90 24.34 -4.02
N ALA A 103 7.18 24.82 -5.03
CA ALA A 103 6.40 23.97 -5.93
C ALA A 103 7.32 23.24 -6.92
N CYS A 104 7.18 21.92 -7.02
CA CYS A 104 7.82 21.10 -8.05
C CYS A 104 6.83 20.84 -9.18
N ASP A 105 7.27 21.01 -10.42
CA ASP A 105 6.47 20.75 -11.61
C ASP A 105 6.61 19.32 -12.17
N GLY A 106 7.49 18.50 -11.58
CA GLY A 106 7.80 17.15 -12.06
C GLY A 106 8.81 17.08 -13.22
N LYS A 107 9.25 18.23 -13.72
CA LYS A 107 10.21 18.37 -14.84
C LYS A 107 11.50 19.07 -14.39
N GLY A 108 11.68 19.23 -13.07
CA GLY A 108 12.89 19.78 -12.47
C GLY A 108 12.85 21.28 -12.20
N ASP A 109 11.72 21.95 -12.46
CA ASP A 109 11.54 23.34 -12.05
C ASP A 109 10.96 23.45 -10.63
N LEU A 110 11.45 24.45 -9.91
CA LEU A 110 11.11 24.81 -8.55
C LEU A 110 10.61 26.25 -8.53
N SER A 111 9.43 26.49 -7.96
CA SER A 111 8.85 27.84 -7.85
C SER A 111 8.52 28.18 -6.40
N ASP A 112 9.11 29.25 -5.86
CA ASP A 112 8.91 29.65 -4.46
C ASP A 112 7.47 30.10 -4.16
N VAL A 113 6.98 29.71 -2.99
CA VAL A 113 5.75 30.21 -2.36
C VAL A 113 6.12 31.33 -1.38
N ASP A 114 5.27 32.36 -1.28
CA ASP A 114 5.42 33.43 -0.28
C ASP A 114 4.99 32.95 1.12
N VAL A 115 5.87 32.18 1.77
CA VAL A 115 5.60 31.60 3.11
C VAL A 115 5.30 32.68 4.15
N ALA A 116 5.93 33.86 4.05
CA ALA A 116 5.71 34.95 5.00
C ALA A 116 4.29 35.52 4.89
N HIS A 117 3.80 35.72 3.66
CA HIS A 117 2.42 36.11 3.40
C HIS A 117 1.44 35.07 3.97
N TRP A 118 1.58 33.80 3.60
CA TRP A 118 0.66 32.74 4.05
C TRP A 118 0.68 32.50 5.56
N ARG A 119 1.84 32.69 6.20
CA ARG A 119 1.95 32.68 7.66
C ARG A 119 1.14 33.80 8.31
N HIS A 120 1.08 34.97 7.70
CA HIS A 120 0.29 36.09 8.20
C HIS A 120 -1.21 35.81 8.05
N ILE A 121 -1.64 35.32 6.90
CA ILE A 121 -3.02 34.90 6.62
C ILE A 121 -3.48 33.83 7.63
N ALA A 122 -2.66 32.79 7.83
CA ALA A 122 -2.99 31.75 8.79
C ALA A 122 -3.06 32.24 10.24
N ALA A 123 -2.19 33.19 10.63
CA ALA A 123 -2.23 33.80 11.97
C ALA A 123 -3.51 34.64 12.21
N GLN A 124 -4.20 35.06 11.15
CA GLN A 124 -5.50 35.71 11.21
C GLN A 124 -6.67 34.72 11.26
N GLY A 125 -6.39 33.41 11.18
CA GLY A 125 -7.41 32.36 11.16
C GLY A 125 -8.04 32.14 9.78
N GLU A 126 -7.46 32.70 8.72
CA GLU A 126 -7.94 32.52 7.34
C GLU A 126 -7.37 31.24 6.70
N PRO A 127 -8.07 30.65 5.70
CA PRO A 127 -7.60 29.45 5.01
C PRO A 127 -6.22 29.66 4.34
N ALA A 128 -5.27 28.79 4.66
CA ALA A 128 -3.88 28.90 4.19
C ALA A 128 -3.33 27.59 3.61
N ASP A 129 -4.19 26.65 3.24
CA ASP A 129 -3.80 25.34 2.70
C ASP A 129 -3.49 25.38 1.20
N ASP A 130 -4.20 26.23 0.45
CA ASP A 130 -4.01 26.40 -0.99
C ASP A 130 -3.04 27.56 -1.28
N ARG A 131 -1.75 27.22 -1.39
CA ARG A 131 -0.65 28.19 -1.52
C ARG A 131 -0.01 28.14 -2.93
N PRO A 132 -0.48 28.97 -3.89
CA PRO A 132 0.11 29.04 -5.22
C PRO A 132 1.55 29.57 -5.16
N PRO A 133 2.45 29.07 -6.02
CA PRO A 133 3.80 29.61 -6.15
C PRO A 133 3.77 30.99 -6.81
N VAL A 134 4.68 31.87 -6.39
CA VAL A 134 4.84 33.23 -6.91
C VAL A 134 6.21 33.46 -7.54
N GLY A 135 7.22 32.67 -7.16
CA GLY A 135 8.57 32.78 -7.73
C GLY A 135 8.61 32.31 -9.19
N LYS A 136 9.51 32.91 -9.98
CA LYS A 136 9.83 32.38 -11.31
C LYS A 136 10.45 30.98 -11.19
N PRO A 137 10.17 30.07 -12.14
CA PRO A 137 10.76 28.73 -12.16
C PRO A 137 12.30 28.74 -12.14
N LEU A 138 12.90 27.98 -11.23
CA LEU A 138 14.34 27.76 -11.09
C LEU A 138 14.66 26.26 -11.03
N ALA A 139 15.78 25.82 -11.59
CA ALA A 139 16.15 24.40 -11.59
C ALA A 139 16.90 23.92 -10.34
N LEU A 140 17.24 24.83 -9.42
CA LEU A 140 17.97 24.56 -8.19
C LEU A 140 17.57 25.53 -7.09
N THR A 141 17.90 25.18 -5.85
CA THR A 141 17.70 26.05 -4.69
C THR A 141 19.03 26.36 -3.99
N LEU A 142 19.13 27.57 -3.43
CA LEU A 142 20.28 27.98 -2.63
C LEU A 142 20.01 27.73 -1.13
N VAL A 143 20.93 27.04 -0.47
CA VAL A 143 20.87 26.77 0.97
C VAL A 143 22.12 27.35 1.66
N PRO A 144 21.97 28.13 2.74
CA PRO A 144 23.12 28.66 3.48
C PRO A 144 23.94 27.53 4.12
N MET A 145 25.27 27.57 3.93
CA MET A 145 26.20 26.63 4.56
C MET A 145 27.10 27.34 5.57
N LEU A 146 27.56 28.55 5.24
CA LEU A 146 28.36 29.39 6.11
C LEU A 146 27.68 30.76 6.24
N LEU A 147 27.55 31.26 7.47
CA LEU A 147 27.13 32.63 7.77
C LEU A 147 28.09 33.22 8.79
N GLN A 148 28.75 34.33 8.44
CA GLN A 148 29.80 34.97 9.25
C GLN A 148 30.89 33.96 9.69
N GLY A 149 31.27 33.04 8.79
CA GLY A 149 32.29 32.03 9.03
C GLY A 149 31.82 30.82 9.85
N ARG A 150 30.61 30.85 10.41
CA ARG A 150 30.02 29.74 11.16
C ARG A 150 29.30 28.78 10.22
N PHE A 151 29.54 27.47 10.40
CA PHE A 151 28.73 26.45 9.74
C PHE A 151 27.29 26.46 10.26
N VAL A 152 26.34 26.57 9.34
CA VAL A 152 24.90 26.62 9.63
C VAL A 152 24.10 25.57 8.87
N GLY A 153 24.74 24.73 8.05
CA GLY A 153 24.04 23.71 7.24
C GLY A 153 23.27 22.67 8.06
N ASP A 154 23.65 22.47 9.33
CA ASP A 154 22.96 21.61 10.30
C ASP A 154 21.61 22.17 10.78
N GLN A 155 21.40 23.49 10.64
CA GLN A 155 20.15 24.17 10.98
C GLN A 155 19.08 23.99 9.90
N TYR A 156 19.48 23.57 8.70
CA TYR A 156 18.59 23.39 7.56
C TYR A 156 18.19 21.93 7.38
N ARG A 157 16.87 21.71 7.28
CA ARG A 157 16.29 20.42 6.99
C ARG A 157 15.37 20.49 5.78
N MET A 158 15.35 19.44 4.97
CA MET A 158 14.60 19.39 3.72
C MET A 158 13.71 18.14 3.67
N ALA A 159 12.53 18.28 3.08
CA ALA A 159 11.59 17.17 2.84
C ALA A 159 10.87 17.35 1.50
N TYR A 160 10.50 16.24 0.90
CA TYR A 160 9.64 16.17 -0.29
C TYR A 160 8.26 15.62 0.10
N SER A 161 7.22 16.13 -0.54
CA SER A 161 5.84 15.67 -0.46
C SER A 161 5.19 15.77 -1.83
N GLU A 162 4.36 14.81 -2.23
CA GLU A 162 3.58 14.87 -3.49
C GLU A 162 2.48 15.94 -3.44
N MET A 163 2.24 16.56 -2.28
CA MET A 163 1.20 17.57 -2.08
C MET A 163 1.67 18.77 -1.25
N ALA A 164 0.83 19.80 -1.23
CA ALA A 164 0.92 20.87 -0.25
C ALA A 164 0.43 20.41 1.12
N TRP A 165 1.29 20.47 2.13
CA TRP A 165 0.92 20.29 3.54
C TRP A 165 -0.12 21.32 3.98
N THR A 166 -1.05 20.93 4.83
CA THR A 166 -1.95 21.89 5.48
C THR A 166 -1.16 22.80 6.41
N TRP A 167 -1.66 24.02 6.59
CA TRP A 167 -1.04 24.95 7.53
C TRP A 167 -1.11 24.42 8.96
N GLU A 168 -2.17 23.71 9.30
CA GLU A 168 -2.32 23.00 10.57
C GLU A 168 -1.15 22.03 10.81
N TYR A 169 -0.81 21.22 9.82
CA TYR A 169 0.31 20.29 9.92
C TYR A 169 1.65 21.00 10.01
N ILE A 170 1.85 22.08 9.25
CA ILE A 170 3.05 22.92 9.35
C ILE A 170 3.19 23.46 10.78
N ALA A 171 2.12 24.02 11.36
CA ALA A 171 2.12 24.52 12.72
C ALA A 171 2.39 23.41 13.75
N TRP A 172 1.82 22.22 13.54
CA TRP A 172 2.08 21.04 14.36
C TRP A 172 3.55 20.60 14.31
N LEU A 173 4.18 20.63 13.13
CA LEU A 173 5.62 20.35 12.97
C LEU A 173 6.47 21.40 13.70
N GLU A 174 6.17 22.69 13.50
CA GLU A 174 6.95 23.80 14.08
C GLU A 174 6.86 23.88 15.61
N ALA A 175 5.80 23.34 16.20
CA ALA A 175 5.62 23.31 17.64
C ALA A 175 6.68 22.46 18.37
N ASP A 176 7.34 21.52 17.67
CA ASP A 176 8.38 20.69 18.25
C ASP A 176 9.43 20.29 17.20
N SER A 177 10.66 20.76 17.41
CA SER A 177 11.81 20.48 16.53
C SER A 177 12.07 18.98 16.31
N SER A 178 11.67 18.11 17.23
CA SER A 178 11.79 16.66 17.08
C SER A 178 10.89 16.13 15.95
N ARG A 179 9.72 16.75 15.74
CA ARG A 179 8.76 16.38 14.67
C ARG A 179 9.33 16.71 13.29
N VAL A 180 9.89 17.92 13.16
CA VAL A 180 10.67 18.31 11.97
C VAL A 180 11.87 17.36 11.79
N GLY A 181 12.52 16.98 12.89
CA GLY A 181 13.65 16.05 12.87
C GLY A 181 13.29 14.65 12.35
N ASN A 182 12.09 14.16 12.67
CA ASN A 182 11.57 12.87 12.23
C ASN A 182 11.14 12.92 10.75
N ARG A 183 10.47 14.00 10.32
CA ARG A 183 9.92 14.13 8.96
C ARG A 183 10.95 14.58 7.91
N CYS A 184 11.93 15.40 8.30
CA CYS A 184 12.83 16.10 7.39
C CYS A 184 14.30 15.71 7.58
N GLN A 185 15.07 15.68 6.49
CA GLN A 185 16.48 15.31 6.50
C GLN A 185 17.39 16.52 6.64
N SER A 186 18.49 16.37 7.38
CA SER A 186 19.51 17.43 7.47
C SER A 186 20.26 17.60 6.15
N VAL A 187 20.40 18.85 5.70
CA VAL A 187 21.12 19.19 4.46
C VAL A 187 22.63 19.26 4.68
N ALA A 188 23.12 19.19 5.93
CA ALA A 188 24.53 19.30 6.27
C ALA A 188 25.50 18.43 5.42
N PRO A 189 25.18 17.15 5.08
CA PRO A 189 26.06 16.32 4.25
C PRO A 189 26.32 16.89 2.84
N ALA A 190 25.44 17.76 2.34
CA ALA A 190 25.59 18.39 1.04
C ALA A 190 26.86 19.24 0.94
N TRP A 191 27.25 19.90 2.04
CA TRP A 191 28.49 20.66 2.12
C TRP A 191 29.72 19.78 1.93
N SER A 192 29.78 18.65 2.64
CA SER A 192 30.88 17.71 2.54
C SER A 192 31.01 17.15 1.12
N ALA A 193 29.89 16.78 0.49
CA ALA A 193 29.87 16.29 -0.89
C ALA A 193 30.41 17.33 -1.89
N ALA A 194 29.99 18.58 -1.75
CA ALA A 194 30.43 19.68 -2.59
C ALA A 194 31.95 19.92 -2.47
N ILE A 195 32.45 20.05 -1.23
CA ILE A 195 33.87 20.34 -0.99
C ILE A 195 34.78 19.19 -1.42
N VAL A 196 34.48 17.96 -0.99
CA VAL A 196 35.28 16.76 -1.32
C VAL A 196 35.25 16.48 -2.83
N GLY A 197 34.13 16.73 -3.49
CA GLY A 197 33.96 16.55 -4.92
C GLY A 197 33.83 15.08 -5.33
N GLY A 198 33.38 14.87 -6.58
CA GLY A 198 32.96 13.56 -7.06
C GLY A 198 34.07 12.52 -7.30
N GLU A 199 35.35 12.87 -7.14
CA GLU A 199 36.45 11.91 -7.24
C GLU A 199 36.60 11.04 -5.98
N ARG A 200 36.29 11.63 -4.81
CA ARG A 200 36.46 10.99 -3.50
C ARG A 200 35.14 10.77 -2.78
N TRP A 201 34.12 11.57 -3.09
CA TRP A 201 32.80 11.44 -2.51
C TRP A 201 32.06 10.23 -3.10
N LYS A 202 31.46 9.42 -2.24
CA LYS A 202 30.52 8.37 -2.60
C LYS A 202 29.22 8.56 -1.82
N PRO A 203 28.06 8.60 -2.47
CA PRO A 203 26.78 8.62 -1.77
C PRO A 203 26.64 7.38 -0.89
N THR A 204 26.08 7.55 0.30
CA THR A 204 25.77 6.44 1.21
C THR A 204 24.34 6.57 1.71
N GLN A 205 23.83 5.51 2.32
CA GLN A 205 22.50 5.48 2.95
C GLN A 205 22.29 6.61 3.98
N ALA A 206 23.33 6.98 4.72
CA ALA A 206 23.28 8.03 5.73
C ALA A 206 23.56 9.45 5.16
N MET A 207 24.22 9.52 4.00
CA MET A 207 24.60 10.76 3.34
C MET A 207 24.22 10.66 1.85
N PRO A 208 22.93 10.78 1.52
CA PRO A 208 22.40 10.45 0.19
C PRO A 208 22.56 11.65 -0.77
N VAL A 209 23.80 12.07 -0.98
CA VAL A 209 24.16 13.22 -1.81
C VAL A 209 24.99 12.79 -3.00
N VAL A 210 24.61 13.21 -4.20
CA VAL A 210 25.38 13.01 -5.44
C VAL A 210 25.98 14.32 -5.92
N VAL A 211 27.13 14.23 -6.59
CA VAL A 211 27.70 15.36 -7.33
C VAL A 211 27.11 15.31 -8.73
N ILE A 212 26.42 16.37 -9.18
CA ILE A 212 25.62 16.34 -10.42
C ILE A 212 26.45 16.01 -11.65
N ASP A 213 27.70 16.48 -11.72
CA ASP A 213 28.61 16.17 -12.84
C ASP A 213 29.00 14.69 -12.94
N ARG A 214 28.82 13.90 -11.86
CA ARG A 214 29.04 12.45 -11.88
C ARG A 214 27.81 11.66 -12.33
N GLN A 215 26.67 12.32 -12.51
CA GLN A 215 25.44 11.70 -12.98
C GLN A 215 25.44 11.60 -14.51
N ALA A 216 26.23 10.66 -15.03
CA ALA A 216 26.46 10.51 -16.47
C ALA A 216 25.17 10.18 -17.24
N GLU A 217 24.34 9.28 -16.69
CA GLU A 217 23.10 8.79 -17.31
C GLU A 217 22.03 9.88 -17.52
N GLY A 218 22.14 11.01 -16.82
CA GLY A 218 21.15 12.09 -16.91
C GLY A 218 19.90 11.83 -16.07
N LEU A 219 18.99 12.80 -16.04
CA LEU A 219 17.70 12.67 -15.36
C LEU A 219 16.57 13.12 -16.28
N ARG A 220 15.41 12.45 -16.23
CA ARG A 220 14.20 12.81 -16.99
C ARG A 220 13.00 13.04 -16.08
N ALA A 221 11.96 13.66 -16.64
CA ALA A 221 10.65 13.73 -16.00
C ALA A 221 10.12 12.33 -15.70
N ARG A 222 9.57 12.15 -14.51
CA ARG A 222 9.13 10.85 -13.97
C ARG A 222 7.79 10.42 -14.55
N ASP A 223 7.62 9.12 -14.74
CA ASP A 223 6.36 8.50 -15.17
C ASP A 223 6.07 7.33 -14.23
N PHE A 224 5.01 7.45 -13.44
CA PHE A 224 4.66 6.44 -12.46
C PHE A 224 4.33 5.07 -13.09
N ASN A 225 3.66 5.03 -14.23
CA ASN A 225 3.23 3.78 -14.84
C ASN A 225 4.43 2.98 -15.37
N VAL A 226 5.43 3.67 -15.92
CA VAL A 226 6.68 3.04 -16.35
C VAL A 226 7.56 2.67 -15.15
N GLU A 227 7.75 3.58 -14.20
CA GLU A 227 8.64 3.33 -13.07
C GLU A 227 8.11 2.24 -12.12
N SER A 228 6.79 2.11 -11.95
CA SER A 228 6.18 1.08 -11.11
C SER A 228 6.27 -0.33 -11.72
N THR A 229 6.38 -0.43 -13.05
CA THR A 229 6.49 -1.71 -13.76
C THR A 229 7.92 -2.23 -13.86
N LEU A 230 8.92 -1.33 -13.85
CA LEU A 230 10.34 -1.69 -13.81
C LEU A 230 10.74 -2.34 -12.49
N ALA A 231 11.54 -3.42 -12.55
CA ALA A 231 12.11 -4.02 -11.36
C ALA A 231 13.04 -3.03 -10.60
N ASP A 232 13.83 -2.26 -11.35
CA ASP A 232 14.66 -1.16 -10.87
C ASP A 232 14.23 0.18 -11.53
N PRO A 233 13.56 1.08 -10.79
CA PRO A 233 13.15 2.39 -11.31
C PRO A 233 14.31 3.28 -11.76
N ALA A 234 15.55 3.05 -11.30
CA ALA A 234 16.71 3.86 -11.67
C ALA A 234 17.10 3.70 -13.14
N VAL A 235 16.65 2.63 -13.79
CA VAL A 235 16.86 2.38 -15.22
C VAL A 235 16.07 3.37 -16.10
N PHE A 236 15.04 4.04 -15.55
CA PHE A 236 14.24 5.04 -16.26
C PHE A 236 14.99 6.36 -16.48
N THR A 237 15.98 6.32 -17.36
CA THR A 237 16.88 7.42 -17.74
C THR A 237 16.41 8.08 -19.05
N PRO A 238 16.94 9.26 -19.42
CA PRO A 238 16.63 9.91 -20.71
C PRO A 238 16.75 8.99 -21.93
N SER A 239 17.70 8.05 -21.93
CA SER A 239 17.90 7.08 -23.02
C SER A 239 16.96 5.87 -22.97
N PHE A 240 16.12 5.73 -21.96
CA PHE A 240 15.19 4.61 -21.84
C PHE A 240 14.07 4.73 -22.91
N THR A 241 13.99 3.72 -23.78
CA THR A 241 13.00 3.63 -24.88
C THR A 241 12.24 2.31 -24.90
N ALA A 242 12.67 1.29 -24.16
CA ALA A 242 12.04 -0.01 -24.15
C ALA A 242 12.38 -0.79 -22.87
N PHE A 243 11.46 -1.65 -22.44
CA PHE A 243 11.68 -2.60 -21.36
C PHE A 243 12.63 -3.72 -21.84
N ALA A 244 13.57 -4.14 -20.99
CA ALA A 244 14.44 -5.27 -21.29
C ALA A 244 13.66 -6.60 -21.25
N GLU A 245 14.09 -7.60 -22.03
CA GLU A 245 13.45 -8.94 -22.06
C GLU A 245 13.42 -9.63 -20.69
N THR A 246 14.32 -9.24 -19.79
CA THR A 246 14.41 -9.78 -18.43
C THR A 246 13.38 -9.19 -17.47
N GLU A 247 12.75 -8.06 -17.81
CA GLU A 247 11.77 -7.36 -16.98
C GLU A 247 10.51 -8.20 -16.75
N TRP A 248 9.95 -8.11 -15.54
CA TRP A 248 8.78 -8.88 -15.14
C TRP A 248 7.54 -8.56 -15.97
N VAL A 249 7.37 -7.29 -16.35
CA VAL A 249 6.24 -6.85 -17.20
C VAL A 249 6.28 -7.48 -18.59
N ILE A 250 7.46 -7.64 -19.18
CA ILE A 250 7.64 -8.31 -20.48
C ILE A 250 7.35 -9.80 -20.35
N LYS A 251 7.89 -10.45 -19.31
CA LYS A 251 7.63 -11.87 -19.03
C LYS A 251 6.14 -12.15 -18.84
N LEU A 252 5.43 -11.26 -18.12
CA LEU A 252 3.99 -11.33 -17.95
C LEU A 252 3.25 -11.17 -19.27
N GLN A 253 3.57 -10.13 -20.06
CA GLN A 253 2.98 -9.90 -21.38
C GLN A 253 3.09 -11.15 -22.26
N CYS A 254 4.31 -11.71 -22.38
CA CYS A 254 4.54 -12.91 -23.18
C CYS A 254 3.72 -14.12 -22.69
N ALA A 255 3.61 -14.33 -21.37
CA ALA A 255 2.81 -15.41 -20.81
C ALA A 255 1.31 -15.24 -21.10
N GLN A 256 0.79 -14.01 -20.96
CA GLN A 256 -0.61 -13.69 -21.23
C GLN A 256 -0.96 -13.80 -22.72
N GLU A 257 -0.07 -13.37 -23.61
CA GLU A 257 -0.24 -13.52 -25.07
C GLU A 257 -0.30 -14.99 -25.49
N GLN A 258 0.58 -15.83 -24.91
CA GLN A 258 0.54 -17.28 -25.13
C GLN A 258 -0.79 -17.87 -24.64
N LEU A 259 -1.25 -17.46 -23.46
CA LEU A 259 -2.49 -17.98 -22.89
C LEU A 259 -3.71 -17.57 -23.74
N ALA A 260 -3.78 -16.31 -24.16
CA ALA A 260 -4.82 -15.80 -25.05
C ALA A 260 -4.85 -16.56 -26.38
N ALA A 261 -3.67 -16.88 -26.94
CA ALA A 261 -3.57 -17.69 -28.16
C ALA A 261 -4.15 -19.11 -27.99
N PHE A 262 -3.92 -19.76 -26.84
CA PHE A 262 -4.48 -21.08 -26.55
C PHE A 262 -5.99 -21.06 -26.28
N GLN A 263 -6.48 -20.00 -25.63
CA GLN A 263 -7.88 -19.88 -25.22
C GLN A 263 -8.78 -19.25 -26.29
N GLN A 264 -8.21 -18.78 -27.40
CA GLN A 264 -8.90 -17.94 -28.39
C GLN A 264 -9.56 -16.71 -27.73
N GLY A 265 -8.94 -16.21 -26.66
CA GLY A 265 -9.38 -15.03 -25.92
C GLY A 265 -8.92 -13.74 -26.57
N GLU A 266 -9.35 -12.62 -26.00
CA GLU A 266 -8.83 -11.31 -26.36
C GLU A 266 -7.35 -11.21 -26.02
N ARG A 267 -6.55 -10.65 -26.93
CA ARG A 267 -5.12 -10.47 -26.69
C ARG A 267 -4.92 -9.34 -25.69
N PRO A 268 -3.97 -9.48 -24.75
CA PRO A 268 -3.62 -8.38 -23.87
C PRO A 268 -3.17 -7.17 -24.70
N HIS A 269 -3.49 -5.96 -24.22
CA HIS A 269 -3.01 -4.75 -24.86
C HIS A 269 -1.48 -4.73 -24.88
N PRO A 270 -0.86 -4.26 -25.98
CA PRO A 270 0.58 -4.14 -26.03
C PRO A 270 1.08 -3.11 -25.01
N LEU A 271 2.30 -3.29 -24.54
CA LEU A 271 2.98 -2.31 -23.71
C LEU A 271 3.14 -0.99 -24.48
N PRO A 272 3.10 0.16 -23.78
CA PRO A 272 3.20 1.46 -24.44
C PRO A 272 4.54 1.63 -25.16
N GLU A 273 4.51 2.25 -26.34
CA GLU A 273 5.72 2.71 -27.01
C GLU A 273 6.31 3.89 -26.23
N LEU A 274 7.61 3.85 -25.96
CA LEU A 274 8.31 4.84 -25.14
C LEU A 274 9.37 5.56 -25.95
N GLU A 275 9.31 6.89 -25.95
CA GLU A 275 10.31 7.74 -26.59
C GLU A 275 11.42 8.16 -25.61
N ALA A 276 12.61 8.39 -26.17
CA ALA A 276 13.72 8.97 -25.42
C ALA A 276 13.32 10.36 -24.92
N GLY A 277 13.58 10.63 -23.65
CA GLY A 277 13.28 11.92 -23.02
C GLY A 277 14.47 12.87 -23.08
N PRO A 278 14.27 14.18 -22.90
CA PRO A 278 15.37 15.11 -22.70
C PRO A 278 16.11 14.82 -21.37
N ASP A 279 17.42 15.02 -21.36
CA ASP A 279 18.20 15.07 -20.12
C ASP A 279 18.02 16.45 -19.48
N MET A 280 17.24 16.50 -18.40
CA MET A 280 16.94 17.73 -17.67
C MET A 280 18.20 18.36 -17.06
N LEU A 281 19.25 17.58 -16.79
CA LEU A 281 20.52 18.14 -16.30
C LEU A 281 21.22 19.00 -17.37
N VAL A 282 21.09 18.63 -18.64
CA VAL A 282 21.63 19.40 -19.78
C VAL A 282 20.70 20.55 -20.12
N GLU A 283 19.40 20.28 -20.27
CA GLU A 283 18.39 21.28 -20.67
C GLU A 283 18.39 22.47 -19.70
N LYS A 284 18.48 22.20 -18.41
CA LYS A 284 18.50 23.21 -17.35
C LYS A 284 19.91 23.76 -17.04
N LYS A 285 20.92 23.41 -17.85
CA LYS A 285 22.32 23.85 -17.71
C LYS A 285 22.90 23.60 -16.31
N LEU A 286 22.58 22.44 -15.73
CA LEU A 286 23.04 22.04 -14.41
C LEU A 286 24.42 21.35 -14.47
N ARG A 287 24.75 20.68 -15.58
CA ARG A 287 26.08 20.13 -15.81
C ARG A 287 27.13 21.24 -15.94
N GLY A 288 28.27 21.05 -15.29
CA GLY A 288 29.36 22.02 -15.22
C GLY A 288 29.10 23.18 -14.25
N TYR A 289 27.98 23.18 -13.53
CA TYR A 289 27.73 24.17 -12.47
C TYR A 289 28.70 23.91 -11.30
N PRO A 290 29.54 24.89 -10.89
CA PRO A 290 30.56 24.68 -9.87
C PRO A 290 29.98 24.14 -8.56
N LYS A 291 30.52 23.00 -8.11
CA LYS A 291 30.20 22.40 -6.80
C LYS A 291 28.70 22.07 -6.62
N LEU A 292 27.95 21.86 -7.70
CA LEU A 292 26.53 21.50 -7.66
C LEU A 292 26.34 20.06 -7.14
N VAL A 293 25.40 19.92 -6.22
CA VAL A 293 25.04 18.63 -5.63
C VAL A 293 23.56 18.34 -5.78
N GLY A 294 23.23 17.06 -5.98
CA GLY A 294 21.89 16.52 -5.87
C GLY A 294 21.67 15.95 -4.48
N PHE A 295 20.64 16.40 -3.77
CA PHE A 295 20.29 15.95 -2.43
C PHE A 295 19.06 15.04 -2.49
N MET A 296 19.22 13.73 -2.25
CA MET A 296 18.11 12.78 -2.37
C MET A 296 17.26 12.77 -1.11
N LEU A 297 16.02 13.23 -1.27
CA LEU A 297 14.98 13.21 -0.26
C LEU A 297 14.26 11.87 -0.29
N GLU A 298 13.79 11.44 0.88
CA GLU A 298 13.17 10.13 1.06
C GLU A 298 11.75 10.19 0.52
N ASP A 299 11.38 9.14 -0.21
CA ASP A 299 10.07 8.98 -0.85
C ASP A 299 9.51 7.56 -0.54
N PRO A 300 9.20 7.28 0.74
CA PRO A 300 8.67 5.97 1.14
C PRO A 300 7.29 5.70 0.54
N GLN A 301 6.56 6.74 0.14
CA GLN A 301 5.28 6.63 -0.54
C GLN A 301 5.45 6.01 -1.93
N PHE A 302 6.40 6.50 -2.73
CA PHE A 302 6.70 5.84 -4.00
C PHE A 302 7.27 4.42 -3.80
N ALA A 303 8.14 4.22 -2.80
CA ALA A 303 8.68 2.89 -2.49
C ALA A 303 7.58 1.88 -2.16
N LEU A 304 6.54 2.30 -1.43
CA LEU A 304 5.37 1.48 -1.14
C LEU A 304 4.64 1.10 -2.42
N ARG A 305 4.27 2.08 -3.24
CA ARG A 305 3.54 1.85 -4.51
C ARG A 305 4.34 0.97 -5.48
N HIS A 306 5.66 1.14 -5.52
CA HIS A 306 6.54 0.28 -6.31
C HIS A 306 6.50 -1.15 -5.79
N ALA A 307 6.60 -1.36 -4.47
CA ALA A 307 6.55 -2.70 -3.88
C ALA A 307 5.20 -3.40 -4.10
N THR A 308 4.08 -2.69 -3.94
CA THR A 308 2.74 -3.25 -4.18
C THR A 308 2.52 -3.58 -5.66
N ALA A 309 2.97 -2.73 -6.58
CA ALA A 309 2.92 -3.00 -8.02
C ALA A 309 3.77 -4.22 -8.42
N GLN A 310 5.01 -4.32 -7.91
CA GLN A 310 5.89 -5.46 -8.19
C GLN A 310 5.35 -6.78 -7.63
N ALA A 311 4.69 -6.76 -6.46
CA ALA A 311 4.05 -7.94 -5.90
C ALA A 311 2.87 -8.42 -6.78
N ARG A 312 2.06 -7.49 -7.29
CA ARG A 312 0.96 -7.79 -8.24
C ARG A 312 1.48 -8.37 -9.56
N LEU A 313 2.55 -7.79 -10.12
CA LEU A 313 3.17 -8.30 -11.34
C LEU A 313 3.69 -9.73 -11.16
N ALA A 314 4.35 -10.01 -10.03
CA ALA A 314 4.87 -11.35 -9.73
C ALA A 314 3.75 -12.38 -9.58
N GLU A 315 2.68 -12.04 -8.88
CA GLU A 315 1.50 -12.90 -8.73
C GLU A 315 0.83 -13.16 -10.09
N ALA A 316 0.51 -12.11 -10.86
CA ALA A 316 -0.12 -12.25 -12.16
C ALA A 316 0.71 -13.14 -13.10
N TYR A 317 2.04 -13.05 -13.02
CA TYR A 317 2.94 -13.90 -13.79
C TYR A 317 2.88 -15.36 -13.32
N LEU A 318 2.93 -15.62 -12.01
CA LEU A 318 2.79 -16.97 -11.45
C LEU A 318 1.45 -17.63 -11.82
N LEU A 319 0.35 -16.87 -11.75
CA LEU A 319 -0.97 -17.34 -12.16
C LEU A 319 -1.00 -17.67 -13.67
N SER A 320 -0.41 -16.81 -14.50
CA SER A 320 -0.31 -17.03 -15.95
C SER A 320 0.51 -18.29 -16.27
N LEU A 321 1.65 -18.50 -15.60
CA LEU A 321 2.45 -19.71 -15.76
C LEU A 321 1.68 -20.97 -15.35
N ASN A 322 0.97 -20.93 -14.22
CA ASN A 322 0.16 -22.04 -13.74
C ASN A 322 -0.97 -22.40 -14.72
N ALA A 323 -1.60 -21.40 -15.35
CA ALA A 323 -2.60 -21.63 -16.38
C ALA A 323 -1.99 -22.23 -17.67
N LEU A 324 -0.79 -21.79 -18.05
CA LEU A 324 -0.09 -22.28 -19.26
C LEU A 324 0.33 -23.75 -19.16
N VAL A 325 0.58 -24.29 -17.95
CA VAL A 325 0.98 -25.69 -17.77
C VAL A 325 0.01 -26.65 -18.48
N ALA A 326 -1.29 -26.41 -18.40
CA ALA A 326 -2.29 -27.31 -19.01
C ALA A 326 -2.22 -27.36 -20.55
N HIS A 327 -1.58 -26.38 -21.18
CA HIS A 327 -1.45 -26.24 -22.63
C HIS A 327 -0.10 -26.73 -23.18
N ARG A 328 0.87 -27.06 -22.30
CA ARG A 328 2.14 -27.67 -22.70
C ARG A 328 1.95 -29.13 -23.16
N PRO A 329 2.84 -29.64 -24.03
CA PRO A 329 2.87 -31.08 -24.34
C PRO A 329 2.93 -31.91 -23.07
N ASN A 330 1.96 -32.81 -22.87
CA ASN A 330 1.79 -33.62 -21.66
C ASN A 330 1.65 -32.83 -20.34
N GLY A 331 1.38 -31.53 -20.39
CA GLY A 331 1.42 -30.64 -19.22
C GLY A 331 0.44 -30.99 -18.11
N ARG A 332 -0.76 -31.49 -18.43
CA ARG A 332 -1.70 -32.02 -17.43
C ARG A 332 -1.14 -33.22 -16.66
N TYR A 333 -0.42 -34.11 -17.34
CA TYR A 333 0.25 -35.24 -16.71
C TYR A 333 1.45 -34.77 -15.89
N ALA A 334 2.26 -33.85 -16.44
CA ALA A 334 3.38 -33.23 -15.76
C ALA A 334 2.92 -32.58 -14.44
N GLN A 335 1.83 -31.83 -14.45
CA GLN A 335 1.24 -31.20 -13.25
C GLN A 335 0.88 -32.23 -12.17
N VAL A 336 0.24 -33.34 -12.55
CA VAL A 336 -0.13 -34.41 -11.60
C VAL A 336 1.13 -35.09 -11.06
N VAL A 337 2.08 -35.45 -11.92
CA VAL A 337 3.34 -36.10 -11.52
C VAL A 337 4.14 -35.18 -10.60
N TYR A 338 4.24 -33.89 -10.93
CA TYR A 338 4.91 -32.89 -10.12
C TYR A 338 4.27 -32.77 -8.73
N SER A 339 2.96 -32.49 -8.69
CA SER A 339 2.22 -32.31 -7.42
C SER A 339 2.14 -33.55 -6.53
N THR A 340 2.31 -34.75 -7.10
CA THR A 340 2.22 -36.01 -6.35
C THR A 340 3.58 -36.63 -6.03
N VAL A 341 4.52 -36.69 -6.97
CA VAL A 341 5.81 -37.37 -6.81
C VAL A 341 6.91 -36.42 -6.33
N MET A 342 6.92 -35.17 -6.81
CA MET A 342 7.95 -34.18 -6.46
C MET A 342 7.65 -33.46 -5.14
N ARG A 343 6.45 -33.63 -4.58
CA ARG A 343 6.07 -33.07 -3.27
C ARG A 343 7.03 -33.53 -2.15
N SER A 344 7.58 -32.56 -1.43
CA SER A 344 8.44 -32.74 -0.25
C SER A 344 7.69 -33.30 0.97
N GLY A 345 8.39 -34.01 1.85
CA GLY A 345 7.83 -34.61 3.08
C GLY A 345 7.67 -36.13 3.02
N ASP A 346 6.84 -36.70 3.91
CA ASP A 346 6.54 -38.14 3.97
C ASP A 346 5.60 -38.53 2.81
N ASN A 347 6.18 -38.60 1.62
CA ASN A 347 5.49 -38.87 0.37
C ASN A 347 5.79 -40.32 -0.08
N PRO A 348 4.81 -41.25 -0.03
CA PRO A 348 5.03 -42.65 -0.39
C PRO A 348 5.36 -42.85 -1.89
N LEU A 349 5.09 -41.83 -2.71
CA LEU A 349 5.41 -41.83 -4.15
C LEU A 349 6.79 -41.25 -4.45
N ALA A 350 7.48 -40.63 -3.49
CA ALA A 350 8.80 -40.03 -3.71
C ALA A 350 9.85 -41.05 -4.16
N LYS A 351 9.66 -42.34 -3.86
CA LYS A 351 10.49 -43.45 -4.36
C LYS A 351 10.57 -43.56 -5.88
N PHE A 352 9.65 -42.93 -6.61
CA PHE A 352 9.62 -42.95 -8.07
C PHE A 352 10.35 -41.75 -8.70
N ARG A 353 10.90 -40.82 -7.91
CA ARG A 353 11.59 -39.61 -8.43
C ARG A 353 12.76 -39.91 -9.35
N ASP A 354 13.51 -40.98 -9.06
CA ASP A 354 14.69 -41.38 -9.85
C ASP A 354 14.30 -42.05 -11.18
N LEU A 355 13.03 -42.43 -11.35
CA LEU A 355 12.50 -43.02 -12.59
C LEU A 355 11.92 -41.98 -13.54
N ILE A 356 11.88 -40.72 -13.12
CA ILE A 356 11.31 -39.61 -13.89
C ILE A 356 12.45 -38.80 -14.49
N ASP A 357 12.27 -38.40 -15.75
CA ASP A 357 13.09 -37.37 -16.36
C ASP A 357 12.77 -36.02 -15.69
N GLN A 358 13.52 -35.69 -14.64
CA GLN A 358 13.31 -34.50 -13.84
C GLN A 358 13.51 -33.22 -14.66
N PRO A 359 14.59 -33.06 -15.46
CA PRO A 359 14.73 -31.89 -16.33
C PRO A 359 13.50 -31.63 -17.21
N ALA A 360 13.01 -32.66 -17.92
CA ALA A 360 11.83 -32.51 -18.78
C ALA A 360 10.56 -32.19 -17.99
N LEU A 361 10.40 -32.78 -16.80
CA LEU A 361 9.27 -32.49 -15.91
C LEU A 361 9.30 -31.03 -15.43
N LEU A 362 10.46 -30.55 -14.97
CA LEU A 362 10.64 -29.20 -14.43
C LEU A 362 10.41 -28.14 -15.51
N GLU A 363 10.91 -28.38 -16.73
CA GLU A 363 10.65 -27.54 -17.89
C GLU A 363 9.16 -27.52 -18.26
N ALA A 364 8.50 -28.68 -18.30
CA ALA A 364 7.08 -28.78 -18.64
C ALA A 364 6.16 -28.00 -17.68
N VAL A 365 6.60 -27.82 -16.43
CA VAL A 365 5.88 -27.03 -15.43
C VAL A 365 6.44 -25.62 -15.22
N PHE A 366 7.43 -25.14 -15.98
CA PHE A 366 8.04 -23.81 -15.76
C PHE A 366 8.64 -23.61 -14.36
N GLU A 367 9.29 -24.63 -13.80
CA GLU A 367 9.76 -24.54 -12.41
C GLU A 367 10.81 -23.44 -12.20
N ASP A 368 11.72 -23.22 -13.15
CA ASP A 368 12.77 -22.20 -13.03
C ASP A 368 12.17 -20.78 -13.06
N GLU A 369 11.23 -20.53 -13.97
CA GLU A 369 10.54 -19.23 -14.07
C GLU A 369 9.66 -18.96 -12.84
N ARG A 370 8.91 -19.98 -12.38
CA ARG A 370 8.14 -19.86 -11.15
C ARG A 370 9.04 -19.62 -9.94
N LYS A 371 10.17 -20.33 -9.84
CA LYS A 371 11.13 -20.13 -8.75
C LYS A 371 11.66 -18.70 -8.73
N ALA A 372 12.10 -18.17 -9.87
CA ALA A 372 12.57 -16.79 -9.97
C ALA A 372 11.49 -15.78 -9.57
N ALA A 373 10.24 -16.00 -9.97
CA ALA A 373 9.11 -15.14 -9.60
C ALA A 373 8.80 -15.20 -8.10
N ARG A 374 8.87 -16.39 -7.47
CA ARG A 374 8.73 -16.56 -6.02
C ARG A 374 9.84 -15.84 -5.25
N GLU A 375 11.10 -15.96 -5.67
CA GLU A 375 12.24 -15.26 -5.06
C GLU A 375 12.12 -13.73 -5.20
N HIS A 376 11.59 -13.23 -6.33
CA HIS A 376 11.28 -11.81 -6.50
C HIS A 376 10.17 -11.34 -5.58
N LEU A 377 9.09 -12.13 -5.45
CA LEU A 377 7.98 -11.85 -4.55
C LEU A 377 8.44 -11.81 -3.09
N GLU A 378 9.25 -12.76 -2.63
CA GLU A 378 9.80 -12.76 -1.26
C GLU A 378 10.61 -11.49 -0.97
N ARG A 379 11.54 -11.11 -1.85
CA ARG A 379 12.33 -9.86 -1.70
C ARG A 379 11.43 -8.62 -1.69
N THR A 380 10.37 -8.62 -2.50
CA THR A 380 9.42 -7.51 -2.55
C THR A 380 8.63 -7.39 -1.24
N LEU A 381 8.19 -8.51 -0.67
CA LEU A 381 7.52 -8.54 0.64
C LEU A 381 8.45 -8.10 1.77
N GLU A 382 9.73 -8.50 1.76
CA GLU A 382 10.72 -8.03 2.74
C GLU A 382 10.91 -6.51 2.69
N ARG A 383 10.97 -5.93 1.49
CA ARG A 383 11.05 -4.47 1.32
C ARG A 383 9.78 -3.79 1.82
N LEU A 384 8.60 -4.35 1.54
CA LEU A 384 7.33 -3.84 2.04
C LEU A 384 7.30 -3.83 3.58
N LEU A 385 7.73 -4.92 4.23
CA LEU A 385 7.86 -4.99 5.69
C LEU A 385 8.78 -3.87 6.23
N ALA A 386 9.94 -3.68 5.61
CA ALA A 386 10.91 -2.67 6.04
C ALA A 386 10.35 -1.23 5.97
N LEU A 387 9.44 -0.93 5.03
CA LEU A 387 8.77 0.38 4.93
C LEU A 387 7.80 0.63 6.08
N PHE A 388 7.05 -0.38 6.52
CA PHE A 388 6.18 -0.21 7.69
C PHE A 388 6.97 -0.14 9.00
N GLU A 389 8.06 -0.90 9.10
CA GLU A 389 9.00 -0.81 10.23
C GLU A 389 9.72 0.55 10.27
N ARG A 390 9.76 1.31 9.16
CA ARG A 390 10.54 2.55 9.03
C ARG A 390 9.82 3.64 8.23
N ARG A 391 9.50 4.75 8.90
CA ARG A 391 9.21 6.08 8.30
C ARG A 391 7.88 6.27 7.57
N LEU A 392 7.14 5.22 7.22
CA LEU A 392 5.86 5.39 6.52
C LEU A 392 4.84 6.18 7.36
N GLU A 393 4.86 6.07 8.69
CA GLU A 393 3.98 6.84 9.57
C GLU A 393 4.23 8.35 9.45
N SER A 394 5.51 8.73 9.34
CA SER A 394 5.90 10.14 9.27
C SER A 394 5.38 10.81 8.00
N VAL A 395 5.32 10.07 6.88
CA VAL A 395 4.81 10.58 5.60
C VAL A 395 3.28 10.48 5.53
N ALA A 396 2.65 9.49 6.16
CA ALA A 396 1.20 9.43 6.24
C ALA A 396 0.59 10.64 6.96
N ALA A 397 1.32 11.23 7.92
CA ALA A 397 0.90 12.46 8.58
C ALA A 397 0.71 13.64 7.60
N ASP A 398 1.42 13.65 6.47
CA ASP A 398 1.22 14.68 5.43
C ASP A 398 -0.22 14.68 4.87
N TRP A 399 -0.90 13.53 4.92
CA TRP A 399 -2.26 13.32 4.42
C TRP A 399 -3.30 13.38 5.54
N LEU A 400 -3.00 12.82 6.71
CA LEU A 400 -3.97 12.69 7.81
C LEU A 400 -4.40 14.03 8.45
N PHE A 401 -3.65 15.11 8.20
CA PHE A 401 -4.00 16.47 8.62
C PHE A 401 -4.85 17.24 7.60
N SER A 402 -5.24 16.63 6.47
CA SER A 402 -6.12 17.29 5.51
C SER A 402 -7.58 17.29 5.94
N HIS A 403 -8.41 18.06 5.23
CA HIS A 403 -9.86 18.19 5.46
C HIS A 403 -10.66 17.87 4.18
N ASP A 404 -10.01 17.18 3.24
CA ASP A 404 -10.50 16.92 1.88
C ASP A 404 -10.15 15.48 1.45
N GLU A 405 -10.33 15.19 0.16
CA GLU A 405 -10.17 13.87 -0.47
C GLU A 405 -8.82 13.20 -0.18
N ARG A 406 -7.79 13.99 0.14
CA ARG A 406 -6.46 13.53 0.53
C ARG A 406 -6.50 12.56 1.73
N LEU A 407 -7.50 12.66 2.61
CA LEU A 407 -7.66 11.77 3.76
C LEU A 407 -7.81 10.30 3.37
N LEU A 408 -8.25 10.00 2.15
CA LEU A 408 -8.43 8.63 1.66
C LEU A 408 -7.10 7.94 1.30
N GLU A 409 -6.05 8.72 1.00
CA GLU A 409 -4.81 8.18 0.45
C GLU A 409 -4.10 7.18 1.39
N PRO A 410 -3.96 7.43 2.71
CA PRO A 410 -3.39 6.42 3.60
C PRO A 410 -4.23 5.13 3.70
N TYR A 411 -5.55 5.21 3.53
CA TYR A 411 -6.40 4.01 3.49
C TYR A 411 -6.17 3.23 2.20
N ALA A 412 -6.03 3.93 1.07
CA ALA A 412 -5.66 3.33 -0.20
C ALA A 412 -4.33 2.56 -0.07
N TRP A 413 -3.31 3.15 0.57
CA TRP A 413 -2.03 2.50 0.84
C TRP A 413 -2.17 1.24 1.70
N LEU A 414 -2.95 1.31 2.78
CA LEU A 414 -3.20 0.16 3.65
C LEU A 414 -3.91 -0.97 2.90
N THR A 415 -4.89 -0.65 2.06
CA THR A 415 -5.57 -1.64 1.22
C THR A 415 -4.58 -2.34 0.31
N GLU A 416 -3.74 -1.61 -0.43
CA GLU A 416 -2.73 -2.19 -1.34
C GLU A 416 -1.67 -3.01 -0.58
N ALA A 417 -1.23 -2.51 0.58
CA ALA A 417 -0.24 -3.19 1.39
C ALA A 417 -0.78 -4.48 2.01
N LEU A 418 -1.99 -4.47 2.57
CA LEU A 418 -2.63 -5.67 3.09
C LEU A 418 -2.89 -6.68 1.97
N ASP A 419 -3.32 -6.23 0.81
CA ASP A 419 -3.47 -7.08 -0.37
C ASP A 419 -2.13 -7.69 -0.80
N ALA A 420 -1.05 -6.91 -0.90
CA ALA A 420 0.29 -7.41 -1.20
C ALA A 420 0.83 -8.38 -0.14
N LEU A 421 0.64 -8.11 1.15
CA LEU A 421 1.05 -8.99 2.25
C LEU A 421 0.26 -10.32 2.28
N ASN A 422 -0.83 -10.44 1.53
CA ASN A 422 -1.57 -11.68 1.35
C ASN A 422 -0.97 -12.56 0.22
N LYS A 423 -0.02 -12.04 -0.54
CA LYS A 423 0.59 -12.70 -1.70
C LYS A 423 1.85 -13.48 -1.31
N THR A 424 1.75 -14.46 -0.41
CA THR A 424 2.91 -15.31 -0.12
C THR A 424 3.20 -16.26 -1.29
N PRO A 425 4.46 -16.66 -1.53
CA PRO A 425 4.81 -17.60 -2.59
C PRO A 425 3.95 -18.87 -2.62
N SER A 426 3.64 -19.43 -1.45
CA SER A 426 2.83 -20.64 -1.32
C SER A 426 1.34 -20.43 -1.64
N GLN A 427 0.85 -19.19 -1.53
CA GLN A 427 -0.52 -18.82 -1.87
C GLN A 427 -0.66 -18.47 -3.36
N CYS A 428 0.32 -17.77 -3.94
CA CYS A 428 0.29 -17.33 -5.34
C CYS A 428 0.67 -18.44 -6.33
N ASP A 429 1.43 -19.45 -5.88
CA ASP A 429 1.82 -20.59 -6.72
C ASP A 429 1.22 -21.90 -6.21
N ALA A 430 0.18 -22.38 -6.91
CA ALA A 430 -0.51 -23.63 -6.60
C ALA A 430 0.39 -24.87 -6.68
N LEU A 431 1.51 -24.79 -7.41
CA LEU A 431 2.48 -25.87 -7.55
C LEU A 431 3.71 -25.67 -6.66
N CYS A 432 3.68 -24.71 -5.74
CA CYS A 432 4.77 -24.51 -4.80
C CYS A 432 4.91 -25.71 -3.84
N HIS A 433 6.11 -26.28 -3.77
CA HIS A 433 6.45 -27.38 -2.85
C HIS A 433 7.35 -26.94 -1.69
N THR A 434 7.90 -25.73 -1.79
CA THR A 434 8.73 -25.15 -0.74
C THR A 434 7.86 -24.22 0.09
N PRO A 435 7.75 -24.43 1.41
CA PRO A 435 7.03 -23.47 2.25
C PRO A 435 7.74 -22.12 2.17
N THR A 436 6.96 -21.02 2.23
CA THR A 436 7.53 -19.68 2.40
C THR A 436 8.41 -19.66 3.66
N SER A 437 9.45 -18.82 3.65
CA SER A 437 10.32 -18.67 4.82
C SER A 437 9.48 -18.42 6.07
N ARG A 438 9.63 -19.30 7.08
CA ARG A 438 8.91 -19.17 8.37
C ARG A 438 9.19 -17.83 9.06
N GLU A 439 10.40 -17.30 8.85
CA GLU A 439 10.78 -15.99 9.39
C GLU A 439 9.99 -14.87 8.71
N LEU A 440 9.86 -14.92 7.38
CA LEU A 440 9.10 -13.96 6.60
C LEU A 440 7.61 -14.03 6.99
N GLU A 441 7.00 -15.22 7.00
CA GLU A 441 5.61 -15.40 7.42
C GLU A 441 5.35 -14.84 8.83
N ALA A 442 6.23 -15.15 9.79
CA ALA A 442 6.09 -14.65 11.16
C ALA A 442 6.22 -13.11 11.25
N ARG A 443 7.07 -12.49 10.42
CA ARG A 443 7.18 -11.02 10.34
C ARG A 443 5.93 -10.40 9.72
N ILE A 444 5.41 -10.99 8.65
CA ILE A 444 4.14 -10.57 8.01
C ILE A 444 3.00 -10.66 9.02
N ASP A 445 2.86 -11.77 9.73
CA ASP A 445 1.81 -11.96 10.72
C ASP A 445 1.90 -10.94 11.85
N ARG A 446 3.09 -10.68 12.40
CA ARG A 446 3.29 -9.65 13.41
C ARG A 446 2.90 -8.26 12.90
N LEU A 447 3.32 -7.90 11.69
CA LEU A 447 2.97 -6.60 11.11
C LEU A 447 1.47 -6.48 10.91
N VAL A 448 0.83 -7.44 10.23
CA VAL A 448 -0.62 -7.45 9.96
C VAL A 448 -1.41 -7.38 11.26
N GLN A 449 -1.03 -8.16 12.27
CA GLN A 449 -1.66 -8.07 13.59
C GLN A 449 -1.54 -6.66 14.18
N SER A 450 -0.34 -6.06 14.13
CA SER A 450 -0.12 -4.71 14.66
C SER A 450 -0.92 -3.63 13.91
N LEU A 451 -1.08 -3.78 12.59
CA LEU A 451 -1.85 -2.87 11.74
C LEU A 451 -3.33 -2.98 12.09
N LEU A 452 -3.89 -4.19 12.08
CA LEU A 452 -5.31 -4.45 12.29
C LEU A 452 -5.77 -4.17 13.73
N GLN A 453 -4.92 -4.39 14.74
CA GLN A 453 -5.21 -4.06 16.15
C GLN A 453 -5.07 -2.56 16.45
N ALA A 454 -4.78 -1.71 15.46
CA ALA A 454 -4.52 -0.28 15.66
C ALA A 454 -3.35 0.04 16.63
N THR A 455 -2.41 -0.90 16.81
CA THR A 455 -1.23 -0.69 17.67
C THR A 455 -0.05 -0.09 16.90
N HIS A 456 -0.03 -0.26 15.58
CA HIS A 456 0.99 0.33 14.72
C HIS A 456 0.83 1.86 14.68
N PRO A 457 1.91 2.66 14.73
CA PRO A 457 1.83 4.13 14.74
C PRO A 457 0.98 4.72 13.60
N LEU A 458 1.02 4.11 12.42
CA LEU A 458 0.18 4.48 11.27
C LEU A 458 -1.32 4.26 11.57
N THR A 459 -1.72 3.02 11.88
CA THR A 459 -3.15 2.67 12.01
C THR A 459 -3.77 3.19 13.29
N ARG A 460 -2.98 3.52 14.32
CA ARG A 460 -3.46 4.18 15.53
C ARG A 460 -4.15 5.53 15.25
N ARG A 461 -3.80 6.21 14.15
CA ARG A 461 -4.43 7.46 13.72
C ARG A 461 -5.59 7.27 12.74
N MET A 462 -5.87 6.03 12.33
CA MET A 462 -6.81 5.71 11.25
C MET A 462 -7.91 4.74 11.67
N LEU A 463 -7.67 3.89 12.68
CA LEU A 463 -8.59 2.87 13.16
C LEU A 463 -9.04 3.19 14.59
N VAL A 464 -10.25 2.73 14.94
CA VAL A 464 -10.83 2.95 16.27
C VAL A 464 -9.95 2.32 17.35
N GLY A 465 -9.66 3.08 18.40
CA GLY A 465 -8.85 2.60 19.52
C GLY A 465 -9.57 1.53 20.34
N VAL A 466 -8.83 0.84 21.22
CA VAL A 466 -9.39 -0.20 22.12
C VAL A 466 -10.49 0.36 23.03
N ASP A 467 -10.41 1.64 23.38
CA ASP A 467 -11.38 2.34 24.23
C ASP A 467 -12.63 2.83 23.44
N GLY A 468 -12.69 2.56 22.14
CA GLY A 468 -13.79 3.00 21.26
C GLY A 468 -13.71 4.44 20.78
N GLU A 469 -12.66 5.17 21.15
CA GLU A 469 -12.39 6.54 20.71
C GLU A 469 -12.14 6.60 19.20
N LEU A 470 -12.76 7.60 18.56
CA LEU A 470 -12.57 7.88 17.14
C LEU A 470 -11.28 8.67 16.94
N PRO A 471 -10.37 8.22 16.05
CA PRO A 471 -9.27 9.05 15.63
C PRO A 471 -9.77 10.28 14.86
N GLU A 472 -9.07 11.38 15.02
CA GLU A 472 -9.38 12.66 14.37
C GLU A 472 -9.50 12.53 12.83
N ALA A 473 -8.67 11.70 12.19
CA ALA A 473 -8.78 11.46 10.75
C ALA A 473 -10.12 10.82 10.34
N VAL A 474 -10.69 9.95 11.19
CA VAL A 474 -12.01 9.33 10.97
C VAL A 474 -13.11 10.37 11.15
N GLU A 475 -13.00 11.24 12.15
CA GLU A 475 -13.96 12.34 12.37
C GLU A 475 -13.97 13.31 11.19
N ARG A 476 -12.79 13.68 10.68
CA ARG A 476 -12.66 14.53 9.48
C ARG A 476 -13.24 13.86 8.24
N LEU A 477 -12.99 12.56 8.02
CA LEU A 477 -13.61 11.80 6.92
C LEU A 477 -15.13 11.71 7.07
N GLN A 478 -15.64 11.57 8.29
CA GLN A 478 -17.07 11.57 8.54
C GLN A 478 -17.70 12.94 8.24
N ALA A 479 -17.05 14.02 8.65
CA ALA A 479 -17.48 15.38 8.32
C ALA A 479 -17.45 15.64 6.80
N LEU A 480 -16.43 15.11 6.11
CA LEU A 480 -16.30 15.19 4.65
C LEU A 480 -17.38 14.38 3.93
N SER A 481 -17.65 13.15 4.38
CA SER A 481 -18.60 12.23 3.73
C SER A 481 -20.04 12.71 3.76
N VAL A 482 -20.41 13.54 4.75
CA VAL A 482 -21.76 14.14 4.86
C VAL A 482 -21.96 15.31 3.89
N GLN A 483 -20.89 15.89 3.34
CA GLN A 483 -21.00 16.98 2.37
C GLN A 483 -21.58 16.46 1.07
N THR A 484 -22.71 17.03 0.64
CA THR A 484 -23.34 16.70 -0.64
C THR A 484 -22.63 17.44 -1.78
N ARG A 485 -21.42 17.00 -2.11
CA ARG A 485 -20.62 17.52 -3.23
C ARG A 485 -19.97 16.38 -4.02
N GLU A 486 -19.62 16.70 -5.26
CA GLU A 486 -18.75 15.85 -6.06
C GLU A 486 -17.32 15.87 -5.49
N PRO A 487 -16.63 14.73 -5.53
CA PRO A 487 -15.23 14.66 -5.15
C PRO A 487 -14.34 15.34 -6.20
N ASP A 488 -13.29 16.01 -5.74
CA ASP A 488 -12.30 16.69 -6.56
C ASP A 488 -11.09 15.78 -6.83
N PRO A 489 -10.91 15.26 -8.06
CA PRO A 489 -9.79 14.38 -8.39
C PRO A 489 -8.43 15.06 -8.23
N ALA A 490 -8.35 16.40 -8.34
CA ALA A 490 -7.11 17.14 -8.14
C ALA A 490 -6.64 17.16 -6.67
N ARG A 491 -7.53 16.82 -5.74
CA ARG A 491 -7.22 16.66 -4.31
C ARG A 491 -6.97 15.21 -3.93
N MET A 492 -7.18 14.23 -4.82
CA MET A 492 -6.87 12.84 -4.52
C MET A 492 -5.39 12.55 -4.70
N GLY A 493 -4.84 11.69 -3.83
CA GLY A 493 -3.53 11.12 -4.07
C GLY A 493 -3.58 10.06 -5.17
N LEU A 494 -2.41 9.69 -5.70
CA LEU A 494 -2.32 8.79 -6.85
C LEU A 494 -2.86 7.38 -6.53
N SER A 495 -2.65 6.83 -5.33
CA SER A 495 -3.21 5.51 -4.99
C SER A 495 -4.73 5.55 -4.91
N THR A 496 -5.28 6.64 -4.37
CA THR A 496 -6.73 6.91 -4.37
C THR A 496 -7.25 7.01 -5.80
N LEU A 497 -6.59 7.77 -6.68
CA LEU A 497 -7.01 7.89 -8.08
C LEU A 497 -7.01 6.54 -8.82
N LEU A 498 -5.95 5.74 -8.64
CA LEU A 498 -5.84 4.43 -9.30
C LEU A 498 -6.92 3.45 -8.83
N GLN A 499 -7.20 3.42 -7.52
CA GLN A 499 -8.27 2.59 -6.96
C GLN A 499 -9.65 3.10 -7.39
N ALA A 500 -9.88 4.42 -7.37
CA ALA A 500 -11.14 5.01 -7.81
C ALA A 500 -11.42 4.71 -9.30
N ALA A 501 -10.39 4.75 -10.16
CA ALA A 501 -10.51 4.41 -11.57
C ALA A 501 -10.76 2.90 -11.81
N SER A 502 -10.40 2.05 -10.84
CA SER A 502 -10.62 0.60 -10.91
C SER A 502 -11.99 0.16 -10.40
N LEU A 503 -12.76 1.06 -9.74
CA LEU A 503 -14.13 0.76 -9.34
C LEU A 503 -15.02 0.68 -10.59
N ASP A 504 -15.72 -0.44 -10.78
CA ASP A 504 -16.56 -0.76 -11.94
C ASP A 504 -17.49 0.39 -12.37
N THR A 505 -17.01 1.28 -13.24
CA THR A 505 -17.85 2.16 -14.05
C THR A 505 -18.14 1.45 -15.37
N PRO A 506 -19.40 1.24 -15.78
CA PRO A 506 -19.70 0.75 -17.12
C PRO A 506 -18.96 1.62 -18.15
N ALA A 507 -18.39 0.96 -19.18
CA ALA A 507 -17.36 1.43 -20.11
C ALA A 507 -17.66 2.70 -20.95
N THR A 508 -18.68 3.47 -20.59
CA THR A 508 -19.02 4.77 -21.21
C THR A 508 -18.61 5.98 -20.35
N ASP A 509 -18.26 5.80 -19.07
CA ASP A 509 -17.82 6.88 -18.17
C ASP A 509 -16.51 6.51 -17.44
N ALA A 510 -15.41 6.29 -18.16
CA ALA A 510 -14.09 5.96 -17.58
C ALA A 510 -13.45 7.08 -16.73
N LEU A 511 -14.20 8.13 -16.39
CA LEU A 511 -13.82 9.24 -15.51
C LEU A 511 -14.93 9.59 -14.51
N GLY A 512 -15.97 8.75 -14.38
CA GLY A 512 -17.06 8.93 -13.43
C GLY A 512 -16.61 8.62 -12.01
N VAL A 513 -15.68 9.43 -11.46
CA VAL A 513 -15.41 9.48 -10.03
C VAL A 513 -16.77 9.57 -9.33
N SER A 514 -17.00 8.66 -8.38
CA SER A 514 -18.27 8.48 -7.65
C SER A 514 -19.14 9.75 -7.58
N LYS A 515 -20.43 9.62 -7.92
CA LYS A 515 -21.37 10.75 -8.06
C LYS A 515 -21.47 11.68 -6.83
N ASN A 516 -21.03 11.24 -5.66
CA ASN A 516 -20.88 12.10 -4.48
C ASN A 516 -19.79 11.56 -3.52
N MET A 517 -19.39 12.41 -2.58
CA MET A 517 -18.37 12.10 -1.57
C MET A 517 -18.74 10.91 -0.67
N THR A 518 -20.01 10.77 -0.26
CA THR A 518 -20.46 9.66 0.60
C THR A 518 -20.24 8.31 -0.08
N ALA A 519 -20.53 8.22 -1.38
CA ALA A 519 -20.31 7.02 -2.18
C ALA A 519 -18.82 6.72 -2.31
N LEU A 520 -17.98 7.72 -2.61
CA LEU A 520 -16.52 7.55 -2.68
C LEU A 520 -15.98 6.93 -1.40
N VAL A 521 -16.27 7.57 -0.26
CA VAL A 521 -15.77 7.12 1.05
C VAL A 521 -16.31 5.73 1.35
N GLY A 522 -17.58 5.45 1.05
CA GLY A 522 -18.17 4.13 1.21
C GLY A 522 -17.47 3.04 0.39
N ASP A 523 -17.23 3.28 -0.89
CA ASP A 523 -16.57 2.33 -1.79
C ASP A 523 -15.13 2.06 -1.35
N PHE A 524 -14.38 3.09 -0.94
CA PHE A 524 -13.03 2.94 -0.39
C PHE A 524 -13.00 2.12 0.90
N MET A 525 -13.96 2.34 1.80
CA MET A 525 -14.07 1.57 3.03
C MET A 525 -14.48 0.12 2.75
N ASP A 526 -15.30 -0.13 1.72
CA ASP A 526 -15.67 -1.47 1.29
C ASP A 526 -14.48 -2.23 0.66
N LEU A 527 -13.63 -1.54 -0.13
CA LEU A 527 -12.35 -2.08 -0.61
C LEU A 527 -11.41 -2.41 0.56
N PHE A 528 -11.24 -1.45 1.48
CA PHE A 528 -10.38 -1.65 2.66
C PHE A 528 -10.90 -2.81 3.53
N ALA A 529 -12.21 -2.92 3.73
CA ALA A 529 -12.81 -4.03 4.47
C ALA A 529 -12.60 -5.39 3.79
N THR A 530 -12.58 -5.42 2.45
CA THR A 530 -12.23 -6.63 1.69
C THR A 530 -10.80 -7.05 1.95
N ALA A 531 -9.84 -6.13 1.92
CA ALA A 531 -8.44 -6.41 2.24
C ALA A 531 -8.23 -6.85 3.71
N VAL A 532 -8.98 -6.28 4.65
CA VAL A 532 -8.98 -6.75 6.06
C VAL A 532 -9.55 -8.17 6.15
N GLY A 533 -10.67 -8.44 5.47
CA GLY A 533 -11.33 -9.75 5.47
C GLY A 533 -10.44 -10.85 4.90
N THR A 534 -9.73 -10.59 3.80
CA THR A 534 -8.79 -11.55 3.20
C THR A 534 -7.63 -11.85 4.15
N GLN A 535 -7.08 -10.84 4.81
CA GLN A 535 -6.03 -11.03 5.82
C GLN A 535 -6.49 -11.85 7.02
N LEU A 536 -7.68 -11.58 7.56
CA LEU A 536 -8.25 -12.36 8.67
C LEU A 536 -8.42 -13.84 8.29
N ASN A 537 -8.82 -14.12 7.04
CA ASN A 537 -8.91 -15.50 6.56
C ASN A 537 -7.55 -16.20 6.50
N ARG A 538 -6.49 -15.47 6.14
CA ARG A 538 -5.12 -16.00 6.10
C ARG A 538 -4.62 -16.35 7.50
N VAL A 539 -4.70 -15.42 8.46
CA VAL A 539 -4.16 -15.62 9.80
C VAL A 539 -5.03 -16.51 10.68
N GLY A 540 -6.33 -16.59 10.40
CA GLY A 540 -7.29 -17.14 11.35
C GLY A 540 -7.12 -18.63 11.68
N ALA A 541 -6.42 -19.41 10.85
CA ALA A 541 -6.16 -20.82 11.14
C ALA A 541 -5.43 -21.08 12.47
N SER A 542 -4.63 -20.11 12.94
CA SER A 542 -3.80 -20.16 14.14
C SER A 542 -4.34 -19.35 15.32
N LEU A 543 -5.45 -18.61 15.15
CA LEU A 543 -5.97 -17.68 16.16
C LEU A 543 -7.02 -18.32 17.08
N VAL A 544 -7.17 -17.72 18.27
CA VAL A 544 -8.32 -17.91 19.19
C VAL A 544 -9.39 -16.84 18.96
N ASN A 545 -10.62 -17.07 19.45
CA ASN A 545 -11.78 -16.23 19.14
C ASN A 545 -11.58 -14.79 19.60
N ILE A 546 -11.05 -14.64 20.81
CA ILE A 546 -10.75 -13.34 21.43
C ILE A 546 -9.76 -12.54 20.56
N GLU A 547 -8.76 -13.21 19.98
CA GLU A 547 -7.78 -12.56 19.09
C GLU A 547 -8.40 -12.15 17.76
N LEU A 548 -9.26 -12.99 17.18
CA LEU A 548 -9.97 -12.64 15.94
C LEU A 548 -10.85 -11.40 16.13
N HIS A 549 -11.60 -11.32 17.23
CA HIS A 549 -12.39 -10.14 17.56
C HIS A 549 -11.52 -8.89 17.71
N ARG A 550 -10.41 -8.99 18.46
CA ARG A 550 -9.46 -7.88 18.65
C ARG A 550 -8.84 -7.37 17.36
N LEU A 551 -8.61 -8.26 16.39
CA LEU A 551 -8.06 -7.88 15.09
C LEU A 551 -9.10 -7.16 14.21
N PHE A 552 -10.37 -7.50 14.32
CA PHE A 552 -11.39 -6.96 13.43
C PHE A 552 -12.10 -5.71 13.99
N ALA A 553 -12.31 -5.64 15.30
CA ALA A 553 -13.09 -4.58 15.94
C ALA A 553 -12.62 -3.14 15.60
N PRO A 554 -11.31 -2.82 15.58
CA PRO A 554 -10.84 -1.48 15.22
C PRO A 554 -11.26 -1.03 13.82
N ALA A 555 -11.16 -1.92 12.84
CA ALA A 555 -11.55 -1.65 11.46
C ALA A 555 -13.08 -1.62 11.30
N PHE A 556 -13.78 -2.55 11.95
CA PHE A 556 -15.25 -2.58 11.96
C PHE A 556 -15.85 -1.25 12.44
N GLY A 557 -15.30 -0.66 13.51
CA GLY A 557 -15.77 0.61 14.02
C GLY A 557 -15.56 1.80 13.07
N VAL A 558 -14.63 1.71 12.12
CA VAL A 558 -14.48 2.68 11.03
C VAL A 558 -15.52 2.42 9.95
N PHE A 559 -15.66 1.16 9.51
CA PHE A 559 -16.59 0.78 8.44
C PHE A 559 -18.03 1.13 8.78
N GLU A 560 -18.47 0.82 10.01
CA GLU A 560 -19.83 1.12 10.49
C GLU A 560 -20.18 2.62 10.39
N ARG A 561 -19.18 3.50 10.57
CA ARG A 561 -19.35 4.96 10.56
C ARG A 561 -19.24 5.57 9.17
N LEU A 562 -18.32 5.07 8.35
CA LEU A 562 -17.94 5.68 7.08
C LEU A 562 -18.58 5.02 5.85
N SER A 563 -18.96 3.74 5.92
CA SER A 563 -19.58 3.04 4.78
C SER A 563 -21.09 2.83 4.96
N PRO A 564 -21.92 3.27 3.99
CA PRO A 564 -23.35 2.94 3.98
C PRO A 564 -23.64 1.44 3.97
N SER A 565 -22.74 0.62 3.38
CA SER A 565 -22.90 -0.84 3.30
C SER A 565 -22.82 -1.53 4.66
N TRP A 566 -22.14 -0.91 5.62
CA TRP A 566 -21.87 -1.45 6.96
C TRP A 566 -22.77 -0.87 8.05
N LYS A 567 -23.44 0.24 7.76
CA LYS A 567 -24.33 0.92 8.71
C LYS A 567 -25.49 0.01 9.12
N GLY A 568 -25.61 -0.26 10.43
CA GLY A 568 -26.65 -1.14 10.98
C GLY A 568 -26.24 -2.60 11.13
N LEU A 569 -25.00 -2.95 10.75
CA LEU A 569 -24.36 -4.20 11.17
C LEU A 569 -23.88 -4.05 12.62
N THR A 570 -23.91 -5.14 13.38
CA THR A 570 -23.48 -5.15 14.78
C THR A 570 -22.48 -6.28 15.03
N LEU A 571 -21.45 -6.00 15.82
CA LEU A 571 -20.46 -6.98 16.26
C LEU A 571 -20.79 -7.42 17.69
N VAL A 572 -21.44 -8.58 17.83
CA VAL A 572 -22.04 -9.06 19.10
C VAL A 572 -21.72 -10.51 19.36
N SER A 573 -21.97 -10.99 20.59
CA SER A 573 -21.88 -12.42 20.87
C SER A 573 -23.01 -13.18 20.15
N ARG A 574 -22.76 -14.43 19.77
CA ARG A 574 -23.77 -15.30 19.16
C ARG A 574 -24.99 -15.51 20.06
N ALA A 575 -24.80 -15.54 21.38
CA ALA A 575 -25.91 -15.63 22.34
C ALA A 575 -26.80 -14.38 22.28
N ASP A 576 -26.18 -13.19 22.21
CA ASP A 576 -26.90 -11.93 22.12
C ASP A 576 -27.61 -11.79 20.79
N ALA A 577 -26.96 -12.15 19.67
CA ALA A 577 -27.58 -12.15 18.34
C ALA A 577 -28.86 -13.02 18.31
N ASN A 578 -28.80 -14.22 18.89
CA ASN A 578 -29.96 -15.11 18.98
C ASN A 578 -31.05 -14.55 19.90
N THR A 579 -30.68 -13.94 21.02
CA THR A 579 -31.63 -13.33 21.97
C THR A 579 -32.35 -12.13 21.37
N GLN A 580 -31.64 -11.35 20.54
CA GLN A 580 -32.17 -10.17 19.84
C GLN A 580 -32.87 -10.53 18.51
N GLY A 581 -32.89 -11.81 18.12
CA GLY A 581 -33.53 -12.26 16.88
C GLY A 581 -32.82 -11.77 15.61
N LEU A 582 -31.52 -11.49 15.68
CA LEU A 582 -30.71 -11.02 14.56
C LEU A 582 -30.28 -12.18 13.65
N VAL A 583 -30.06 -11.88 12.36
CA VAL A 583 -29.50 -12.81 11.39
C VAL A 583 -27.98 -12.77 11.44
N ILE A 584 -27.34 -13.93 11.62
CA ILE A 584 -25.88 -14.05 11.60
C ILE A 584 -25.44 -14.17 10.14
N LEU A 585 -24.88 -13.10 9.58
CA LEU A 585 -24.59 -13.00 8.15
C LEU A 585 -23.80 -14.21 7.66
N GLY A 586 -24.33 -14.87 6.63
CA GLY A 586 -23.67 -15.97 5.93
C GLY A 586 -23.58 -17.29 6.68
N VAL A 587 -24.08 -17.38 7.91
CA VAL A 587 -24.06 -18.63 8.68
C VAL A 587 -25.46 -19.14 9.02
N GLU A 588 -26.31 -18.30 9.60
CA GLU A 588 -27.60 -18.73 10.15
C GLU A 588 -28.66 -17.64 10.00
N GLY A 589 -29.84 -18.06 9.54
CA GLY A 589 -30.92 -17.15 9.14
C GLY A 589 -30.99 -16.95 7.62
N ALA A 590 -32.07 -16.32 7.15
CA ALA A 590 -32.33 -16.06 5.73
C ALA A 590 -32.19 -17.29 4.79
N GLY A 591 -32.56 -18.49 5.27
CA GLY A 591 -32.51 -19.74 4.50
C GLY A 591 -31.17 -20.48 4.55
N LEU A 592 -30.19 -19.99 5.34
CA LEU A 592 -28.90 -20.64 5.59
C LEU A 592 -28.90 -21.34 6.95
N SER A 593 -28.19 -22.47 7.03
CA SER A 593 -27.71 -23.01 8.31
C SER A 593 -26.31 -23.59 8.13
N HIS A 594 -25.42 -23.26 9.07
CA HIS A 594 -23.97 -23.48 8.99
C HIS A 594 -23.33 -22.99 7.69
N GLY A 595 -23.90 -21.92 7.13
CA GLY A 595 -23.45 -21.28 5.90
C GLY A 595 -23.81 -22.00 4.60
N LEU A 596 -24.57 -23.09 4.67
CA LEU A 596 -25.06 -23.81 3.51
C LEU A 596 -26.57 -23.63 3.34
N THR A 597 -27.00 -23.46 2.08
CA THR A 597 -28.41 -23.56 1.69
C THR A 597 -28.92 -25.00 1.83
N ALA A 598 -30.24 -25.16 1.86
CA ALA A 598 -30.86 -26.49 1.89
C ALA A 598 -30.51 -27.35 0.65
N GLU A 599 -30.19 -26.71 -0.48
CA GLU A 599 -29.81 -27.38 -1.72
C GLU A 599 -28.35 -27.85 -1.73
N GLU A 600 -27.42 -27.00 -1.29
CA GLU A 600 -26.00 -27.38 -1.10
C GLU A 600 -25.83 -28.53 -0.09
N ARG A 601 -26.65 -28.54 0.97
CA ARG A 601 -26.66 -29.68 1.91
C ARG A 601 -27.18 -30.96 1.29
N ARG A 602 -28.10 -30.90 0.32
CA ARG A 602 -28.57 -32.08 -0.40
C ARG A 602 -27.50 -32.64 -1.34
N THR A 603 -26.68 -31.81 -1.99
CA THR A 603 -25.62 -32.29 -2.90
C THR A 603 -24.48 -32.99 -2.14
N LEU A 604 -24.16 -32.55 -0.92
CA LEU A 604 -23.19 -33.21 -0.04
C LEU A 604 -23.58 -34.66 0.31
N THR A 605 -24.87 -34.98 0.38
CA THR A 605 -25.34 -36.32 0.80
C THR A 605 -25.21 -37.42 -0.27
N ARG A 606 -24.99 -37.09 -1.55
CA ARG A 606 -25.11 -38.08 -2.65
C ARG A 606 -23.84 -38.88 -2.97
N ARG A 607 -22.68 -38.61 -2.36
CA ARG A 607 -21.40 -39.20 -2.81
C ARG A 607 -20.50 -39.92 -1.80
N ASN A 608 -21.01 -40.34 -0.62
CA ASN A 608 -20.45 -41.35 0.32
C ASN A 608 -20.57 -40.92 1.79
N TYR A 609 -21.78 -40.72 2.33
CA TYR A 609 -21.95 -40.42 3.75
C TYR A 609 -22.49 -41.65 4.51
N ARG A 610 -21.64 -42.31 5.30
CA ARG A 610 -22.07 -43.27 6.33
C ARG A 610 -22.40 -42.47 7.59
N TYR A 611 -23.60 -42.64 8.14
CA TYR A 611 -23.97 -41.99 9.40
C TYR A 611 -24.03 -42.96 10.58
N ALA A 612 -23.65 -42.49 11.76
CA ALA A 612 -23.70 -43.20 13.01
C ALA A 612 -24.60 -42.44 13.99
N THR A 613 -25.49 -43.14 14.68
CA THR A 613 -26.34 -42.59 15.73
C THR A 613 -26.02 -43.31 17.04
N LEU A 614 -25.48 -42.59 18.00
CA LEU A 614 -25.18 -43.03 19.35
C LEU A 614 -26.47 -43.03 20.17
N HIS A 615 -26.74 -44.13 20.89
CA HIS A 615 -27.91 -44.29 21.75
C HIS A 615 -27.47 -44.47 23.21
N ASP A 616 -28.28 -44.02 24.17
CA ASP A 616 -28.08 -44.28 25.59
C ASP A 616 -28.44 -45.73 25.93
N LYS A 617 -28.21 -46.12 27.19
CA LYS A 617 -28.55 -47.45 27.69
C LYS A 617 -30.07 -47.73 27.66
N ALA A 618 -30.90 -46.71 27.47
CA ALA A 618 -32.36 -46.80 27.33
C ALA A 618 -32.81 -46.77 25.86
N GLY A 619 -31.89 -46.71 24.89
CA GLY A 619 -32.20 -46.66 23.47
C GLY A 619 -32.56 -45.28 22.92
N ASN A 620 -32.35 -44.20 23.68
CA ASN A 620 -32.58 -42.84 23.19
C ASN A 620 -31.33 -42.31 22.46
N PRO A 621 -31.47 -41.66 21.30
CA PRO A 621 -30.33 -41.10 20.58
C PRO A 621 -29.67 -39.94 21.37
N ILE A 622 -28.39 -40.11 21.70
CA ILE A 622 -27.54 -39.12 22.39
C ILE A 622 -26.79 -38.23 21.39
N GLY A 623 -26.49 -38.73 20.20
CA GLY A 623 -25.82 -37.98 19.14
C GLY A 623 -25.93 -38.68 17.79
N SER A 624 -26.00 -37.92 16.70
CA SER A 624 -26.10 -38.48 15.34
C SER A 624 -25.21 -37.72 14.38
N THR A 625 -24.55 -38.44 13.46
CA THR A 625 -23.83 -37.85 12.33
C THR A 625 -24.75 -37.63 11.12
N SER A 626 -26.08 -37.79 11.29
CA SER A 626 -27.09 -37.48 10.27
C SER A 626 -27.58 -36.02 10.41
N PRO A 627 -27.51 -35.21 9.34
CA PRO A 627 -28.02 -33.82 9.35
C PRO A 627 -29.51 -33.71 9.69
N ARG A 628 -30.29 -34.78 9.51
CA ARG A 628 -31.73 -34.82 9.86
C ARG A 628 -32.02 -35.03 11.35
N HIS A 629 -31.03 -35.48 12.13
CA HIS A 629 -31.19 -35.77 13.57
C HIS A 629 -30.32 -34.88 14.47
N ALA A 630 -29.40 -34.12 13.88
CA ALA A 630 -28.56 -33.12 14.56
C ALA A 630 -29.29 -31.78 14.83
N GLN A 631 -30.59 -31.82 15.12
CA GLN A 631 -31.39 -30.63 15.42
C GLN A 631 -31.33 -30.21 16.90
N ARG A 632 -30.23 -30.55 17.59
CA ARG A 632 -29.93 -30.07 18.94
C ARG A 632 -28.82 -29.03 18.84
N GLN A 633 -29.11 -27.85 19.39
CA GLN A 633 -28.24 -26.66 19.44
C GLN A 633 -26.76 -27.01 19.60
N LEU A 634 -25.93 -26.34 18.80
CA LEU A 634 -24.47 -26.39 18.91
C LEU A 634 -24.01 -26.16 20.35
N PRO A 635 -23.07 -26.97 20.88
CA PRO A 635 -22.59 -26.86 22.26
C PRO A 635 -21.83 -25.54 22.47
N ASN A 636 -22.27 -24.73 23.44
CA ASN A 636 -21.59 -23.57 24.05
C ASN A 636 -20.85 -22.56 23.13
N LEU A 637 -21.32 -22.35 21.89
CA LEU A 637 -20.79 -21.29 21.02
C LEU A 637 -21.32 -19.88 21.34
N GLY A 638 -22.04 -19.69 22.45
CA GLY A 638 -22.70 -18.43 22.78
C GLY A 638 -21.75 -17.24 22.95
N ARG A 639 -20.49 -17.51 23.33
CA ARG A 639 -19.45 -16.49 23.57
C ARG A 639 -18.72 -16.04 22.29
N ILE A 640 -18.98 -16.67 21.16
CA ILE A 640 -18.32 -16.36 19.88
C ILE A 640 -18.81 -15.00 19.41
N THR A 641 -17.88 -14.10 19.10
CA THR A 641 -18.23 -12.83 18.47
C THR A 641 -18.55 -13.03 16.99
N VAL A 642 -19.68 -12.49 16.54
CA VAL A 642 -20.20 -12.59 15.18
C VAL A 642 -20.73 -11.23 14.72
N ILE A 643 -20.75 -11.03 13.40
CA ILE A 643 -21.43 -9.92 12.74
C ILE A 643 -22.88 -10.33 12.48
N ALA A 644 -23.81 -9.59 13.08
CA ALA A 644 -25.24 -9.83 12.96
C ALA A 644 -25.97 -8.57 12.51
N ALA A 645 -27.12 -8.76 11.84
CA ALA A 645 -27.96 -7.67 11.37
C ALA A 645 -29.45 -8.04 11.43
N PRO A 646 -30.35 -7.05 11.44
CA PRO A 646 -31.78 -7.27 11.25
C PRO A 646 -32.09 -8.06 9.97
N ALA A 647 -33.17 -8.83 9.96
CA ALA A 647 -33.54 -9.69 8.83
C ALA A 647 -33.86 -8.91 7.54
N ASP A 648 -34.27 -7.66 7.67
CA ASP A 648 -34.57 -6.70 6.61
C ASP A 648 -33.33 -5.91 6.13
N HIS A 649 -32.16 -6.16 6.71
CA HIS A 649 -30.94 -5.45 6.36
C HIS A 649 -30.51 -5.73 4.89
N PRO A 650 -30.14 -4.71 4.10
CA PRO A 650 -29.80 -4.88 2.68
C PRO A 650 -28.74 -5.95 2.39
N GLN A 651 -27.70 -6.04 3.24
CA GLN A 651 -26.63 -7.04 3.05
C GLN A 651 -27.10 -8.48 3.28
N VAL A 652 -28.09 -8.71 4.15
CA VAL A 652 -28.70 -10.03 4.37
C VAL A 652 -29.43 -10.48 3.10
N HIS A 653 -30.20 -9.56 2.50
CA HIS A 653 -30.90 -9.82 1.24
C HIS A 653 -29.94 -10.03 0.07
N LYS A 654 -28.93 -9.17 -0.09
CA LYS A 654 -27.91 -9.29 -1.15
C LYS A 654 -27.19 -10.64 -1.10
N LEU A 655 -26.73 -11.06 0.08
CA LEU A 655 -26.04 -12.34 0.25
C LEU A 655 -26.95 -13.53 -0.04
N SER A 656 -28.19 -13.48 0.45
CA SER A 656 -29.17 -14.56 0.25
C SER A 656 -29.55 -14.69 -1.22
N ALA A 657 -29.81 -13.57 -1.89
CA ALA A 657 -30.09 -13.53 -3.32
C ALA A 657 -28.91 -14.06 -4.15
N TRP A 658 -27.69 -13.62 -3.85
CA TRP A 658 -26.48 -14.09 -4.53
C TRP A 658 -26.27 -15.60 -4.36
N LYS A 659 -26.40 -16.15 -3.13
CA LYS A 659 -26.28 -17.60 -2.90
C LYS A 659 -27.38 -18.41 -3.60
N LEU A 660 -28.61 -17.89 -3.64
CA LEU A 660 -29.73 -18.55 -4.33
C LEU A 660 -29.55 -18.52 -5.85
N GLN A 661 -29.04 -17.41 -6.40
CA GLN A 661 -28.79 -17.26 -7.84
C GLN A 661 -27.57 -18.08 -8.28
N ALA A 662 -26.46 -18.02 -7.54
CA ALA A 662 -25.26 -18.83 -7.81
C ALA A 662 -25.58 -20.34 -7.85
N ASN A 663 -26.44 -20.83 -6.95
CA ASN A 663 -26.90 -22.22 -6.96
C ASN A 663 -27.75 -22.59 -8.18
N ARG A 664 -28.57 -21.66 -8.71
CA ARG A 664 -29.36 -21.88 -9.93
C ARG A 664 -28.49 -21.84 -11.19
N THR A 665 -27.48 -20.98 -11.22
CA THR A 665 -26.54 -20.83 -12.33
C THR A 665 -25.54 -22.00 -12.44
N ILE A 666 -25.28 -22.73 -11.36
CA ILE A 666 -24.56 -24.03 -11.42
C ILE A 666 -25.27 -25.04 -12.35
N GLN A 667 -26.55 -24.82 -12.71
CA GLN A 667 -27.28 -25.60 -13.70
C GLN A 667 -27.47 -24.92 -15.08
N ALA A 668 -27.11 -23.64 -15.27
CA ALA A 668 -27.34 -22.91 -16.52
C ALA A 668 -26.20 -21.94 -16.86
N THR A 669 -25.71 -22.04 -18.10
CA THR A 669 -24.57 -21.33 -18.69
C THR A 669 -24.82 -19.82 -18.90
N LEU A 670 -25.08 -19.02 -17.87
CA LEU A 670 -25.23 -17.56 -17.99
C LEU A 670 -24.65 -16.81 -16.78
N GLU A 671 -23.89 -15.76 -17.06
CA GLU A 671 -23.43 -14.64 -16.22
C GLU A 671 -23.47 -14.83 -14.70
N THR A 672 -22.28 -14.94 -14.09
CA THR A 672 -22.08 -14.95 -12.65
C THR A 672 -22.64 -13.67 -12.03
N PRO A 673 -23.57 -13.74 -11.06
CA PRO A 673 -24.08 -12.53 -10.41
C PRO A 673 -22.95 -11.79 -9.67
N ALA A 674 -22.98 -10.46 -9.73
CA ALA A 674 -22.02 -9.59 -9.02
C ALA A 674 -21.96 -9.97 -7.53
N VAL A 675 -20.74 -10.18 -7.03
CA VAL A 675 -20.51 -10.66 -5.67
C VAL A 675 -20.80 -9.54 -4.67
N PRO A 676 -21.66 -9.74 -3.66
CA PRO A 676 -21.91 -8.73 -2.63
C PRO A 676 -20.75 -8.70 -1.62
N LEU A 677 -19.65 -8.05 -2.00
CA LEU A 677 -18.34 -8.11 -1.31
C LEU A 677 -18.45 -7.94 0.21
N VAL A 678 -19.10 -6.87 0.69
CA VAL A 678 -19.30 -6.62 2.14
C VAL A 678 -19.99 -7.78 2.84
N ALA A 679 -21.07 -8.29 2.24
CA ALA A 679 -21.83 -9.39 2.81
C ALA A 679 -21.00 -10.69 2.84
N VAL A 680 -20.15 -10.91 1.84
CA VAL A 680 -19.23 -12.06 1.79
C VAL A 680 -18.10 -11.91 2.82
N VAL A 681 -17.53 -10.72 3.00
CA VAL A 681 -16.55 -10.44 4.07
C VAL A 681 -17.15 -10.75 5.44
N CYS A 682 -18.39 -10.29 5.71
CA CYS A 682 -19.09 -10.59 6.94
C CYS A 682 -19.33 -12.10 7.13
N ALA A 683 -19.73 -12.80 6.06
CA ALA A 683 -19.94 -14.23 6.06
C ALA A 683 -18.64 -15.00 6.36
N LEU A 684 -17.53 -14.60 5.74
CA LEU A 684 -16.23 -15.21 5.96
C LEU A 684 -15.76 -15.02 7.40
N PHE A 685 -15.88 -13.80 7.95
CA PHE A 685 -15.58 -13.55 9.36
C PHE A 685 -16.39 -14.47 10.28
N ASN A 686 -17.71 -14.56 10.07
CA ASN A 686 -18.59 -15.37 10.92
C ASN A 686 -18.30 -16.87 10.84
N LEU A 687 -18.07 -17.40 9.63
CA LEU A 687 -17.69 -18.81 9.43
C LEU A 687 -16.34 -19.11 10.10
N HIS A 688 -15.41 -18.16 10.01
CA HIS A 688 -14.10 -18.27 10.60
C HIS A 688 -14.18 -18.25 12.14
N ALA A 689 -14.90 -17.29 12.72
CA ALA A 689 -15.14 -17.18 14.16
C ALA A 689 -15.76 -18.46 14.73
N GLN A 690 -16.70 -19.08 14.02
CA GLN A 690 -17.31 -20.35 14.41
C GLN A 690 -16.35 -21.53 14.32
N ARG A 691 -15.51 -21.58 13.28
CA ARG A 691 -14.47 -22.60 13.16
C ARG A 691 -13.46 -22.53 14.30
N ILE A 692 -13.02 -21.33 14.67
CA ILE A 692 -12.11 -21.12 15.81
C ILE A 692 -12.78 -21.54 17.11
N GLY A 693 -13.98 -21.03 17.40
CA GLY A 693 -14.67 -21.38 18.65
C GLY A 693 -15.00 -22.87 18.76
N MET A 694 -15.19 -23.57 17.62
CA MET A 694 -15.28 -25.03 17.63
C MET A 694 -13.95 -25.65 18.05
N LYS A 695 -12.79 -25.21 17.53
CA LYS A 695 -11.47 -25.71 17.97
C LYS A 695 -11.20 -25.47 19.45
N GLU A 696 -11.65 -24.35 20.02
CA GLU A 696 -11.48 -24.03 21.44
C GLU A 696 -12.18 -25.03 22.36
N LEU A 697 -13.22 -25.75 21.91
CA LEU A 697 -13.84 -26.81 22.72
C LEU A 697 -12.84 -27.91 23.13
N LYS A 698 -11.75 -28.13 22.36
CA LYS A 698 -10.69 -29.07 22.72
C LYS A 698 -9.96 -28.70 24.01
N THR A 699 -9.94 -27.43 24.39
CA THR A 699 -9.22 -26.95 25.57
C THR A 699 -10.08 -26.98 26.84
N GLU A 700 -11.39 -27.26 26.74
CA GLU A 700 -12.33 -27.33 27.88
C GLU A 700 -12.36 -28.72 28.59
N GLY A 701 -11.25 -29.45 28.59
CA GLY A 701 -11.15 -30.78 29.24
C GLY A 701 -11.92 -31.90 28.52
N SER A 702 -12.17 -33.03 29.21
CA SER A 702 -12.73 -34.25 28.60
C SER A 702 -14.13 -34.08 28.01
N GLU A 703 -14.98 -33.27 28.66
CA GLU A 703 -16.31 -32.94 28.12
C GLU A 703 -16.23 -32.03 26.89
N GLY A 704 -15.27 -31.10 26.87
CA GLY A 704 -14.99 -30.24 25.72
C GLY A 704 -14.50 -31.03 24.51
N ILE A 705 -13.59 -31.99 24.73
CA ILE A 705 -13.08 -32.91 23.68
C ILE A 705 -14.22 -33.75 23.09
N PHE A 706 -15.13 -34.25 23.94
CA PHE A 706 -16.31 -34.98 23.47
C PHE A 706 -17.23 -34.09 22.62
N ARG A 707 -17.51 -32.85 23.07
CA ARG A 707 -18.30 -31.87 22.33
C ARG A 707 -17.64 -31.46 21.01
N TYR A 708 -16.31 -31.32 20.98
CA TYR A 708 -15.53 -31.08 19.77
C TYR A 708 -15.71 -32.22 18.77
N HIS A 709 -15.49 -33.47 19.18
CA HIS A 709 -15.61 -34.61 18.27
C HIS A 709 -17.04 -34.80 17.73
N ALA A 710 -18.06 -34.52 18.54
CA ALA A 710 -19.44 -34.53 18.10
C ALA A 710 -19.76 -33.41 17.07
N GLY A 711 -19.21 -32.20 17.25
CA GLY A 711 -19.41 -31.06 16.36
C GLY A 711 -18.56 -31.08 15.07
N GLU A 712 -17.32 -31.59 15.15
CA GLU A 712 -16.39 -31.73 14.03
C GLU A 712 -16.97 -32.66 12.93
N LEU A 713 -17.67 -33.72 13.34
CA LEU A 713 -18.23 -34.73 12.43
C LEU A 713 -19.44 -34.24 11.59
N SER A 714 -20.08 -33.11 11.93
CA SER A 714 -21.22 -32.56 11.17
C SER A 714 -20.99 -31.09 10.79
N ALA A 715 -21.25 -30.16 11.72
CA ALA A 715 -21.17 -28.72 11.50
C ALA A 715 -19.77 -28.26 11.08
N GLY A 716 -18.71 -28.91 11.60
CA GLY A 716 -17.33 -28.62 11.20
C GLY A 716 -17.07 -28.83 9.71
N THR A 717 -17.59 -29.91 9.14
CA THR A 717 -17.46 -30.20 7.70
C THR A 717 -18.27 -29.22 6.85
N GLU A 718 -19.49 -28.86 7.29
CA GLU A 718 -20.33 -27.88 6.61
C GLU A 718 -19.69 -26.48 6.59
N LEU A 719 -19.09 -26.06 7.70
CA LEU A 719 -18.35 -24.79 7.80
C LEU A 719 -17.14 -24.76 6.85
N ILE A 720 -16.38 -25.86 6.73
CA ILE A 720 -15.24 -25.95 5.82
C ILE A 720 -15.70 -25.83 4.35
N VAL A 721 -16.78 -26.51 3.99
CA VAL A 721 -17.35 -26.45 2.64
C VAL A 721 -17.91 -25.05 2.36
N ALA A 722 -18.64 -24.45 3.30
CA ALA A 722 -19.17 -23.10 3.17
C ALA A 722 -18.06 -22.06 3.01
N LEU A 723 -16.98 -22.17 3.79
CA LEU A 723 -15.80 -21.31 3.69
C LEU A 723 -15.15 -21.44 2.31
N GLY A 724 -14.96 -22.68 1.83
CA GLY A 724 -14.40 -22.94 0.51
C GLY A 724 -15.28 -22.46 -0.66
N ASN A 725 -16.60 -22.50 -0.51
CA ASN A 725 -17.52 -21.96 -1.53
C ASN A 725 -17.49 -20.42 -1.57
N LEU A 726 -17.33 -19.77 -0.42
CA LEU A 726 -17.30 -18.30 -0.30
C LEU A 726 -15.94 -17.68 -0.61
N SER A 727 -14.84 -18.40 -0.40
CA SER A 727 -13.49 -17.90 -0.68
C SER A 727 -13.13 -17.94 -2.16
N LYS A 728 -13.69 -18.89 -2.93
CA LYS A 728 -13.41 -19.05 -4.37
C LYS A 728 -13.68 -17.78 -5.20
N PRO A 729 -14.83 -17.09 -5.05
CA PRO A 729 -15.09 -15.86 -5.80
C PRO A 729 -14.21 -14.71 -5.35
N ILE A 730 -13.82 -14.59 -4.08
CA ILE A 730 -12.98 -13.46 -3.62
C ILE A 730 -11.51 -13.64 -4.04
N LEU A 731 -10.99 -14.86 -3.99
CA LEU A 731 -9.65 -15.18 -4.47
C LEU A 731 -9.57 -15.23 -6.01
N GLY A 732 -10.73 -15.36 -6.67
CA GLY A 732 -10.87 -15.46 -8.12
C GLY A 732 -11.48 -14.24 -8.82
N ALA A 733 -12.01 -13.25 -8.11
CA ALA A 733 -12.70 -12.10 -8.73
C ALA A 733 -11.74 -11.10 -9.36
N GLU A 734 -10.51 -10.97 -8.85
CA GLU A 734 -9.43 -10.25 -9.54
C GLU A 734 -8.72 -11.11 -10.58
N ASN A 735 -9.04 -12.42 -10.62
CA ASN A 735 -8.35 -13.44 -11.39
C ASN A 735 -9.35 -14.21 -12.23
N GLY A 736 -9.91 -13.54 -13.24
CA GLY A 736 -10.80 -14.12 -14.24
C GLY A 736 -10.15 -15.18 -15.14
N LEU A 737 -9.25 -16.02 -14.64
CA LEU A 737 -8.61 -17.12 -15.36
C LEU A 737 -8.23 -18.26 -14.41
N ALA A 738 -9.19 -19.13 -14.06
CA ALA A 738 -9.03 -20.59 -14.02
C ALA A 738 -10.19 -21.27 -13.25
N GLY A 739 -10.80 -22.29 -13.88
CA GLY A 739 -11.63 -23.28 -13.19
C GLY A 739 -12.95 -23.65 -13.86
N ARG A 740 -12.89 -24.14 -15.11
CA ARG A 740 -13.88 -25.12 -15.62
C ARG A 740 -13.19 -26.45 -15.84
#